data_AF-C0QJL3-F1
#
_entry.id   AF-C0QJL3-F1
#
_cell.length_a   1.000
_cell.length_b   1.000
_cell.length_c   1.000
_cell.angle_alpha   90.00
_cell.angle_beta   90.00
_cell.angle_gamma   90.00
#
_symmetry.space_group_name_H-M   'P 1'
#
loop_
_entity.id
_entity.type
_entity.pdbx_description
1 polymer ?
#
loop_
_entity_poly.entity_id
_entity_poly.type
_entity_poly.pdbx_seq_one_letter_code
_entity_poly.pdbx_strand_id
1 'polypeptide(L)'
;MKRITRSAGKIIFILPDTASDLNDVSLPGKQRLRGLETKTDSVNQELETLLTALTETKPQDLAEQDYHILDGFSLDLGEQDQQTKRRGVSAKPDEMEINVTLEPDEGAILLLEQEGTYEWHFAGKTALHRGPKQRGRTGGVYQKTALFRIPVGDGIAPRQRGSSRVHRGPVTNFIKGKIKGFILKFAVKKAVGALSKRLEKGVEPGPVIITSHEDTNGWYHKEDFLSVELPHDRPARILLLVHGTFSSTIGSYGALTEQPAGRRFLGLALDQYDAILGYDHYTLAETPAQNAENLFDELLKLLEKSKGIEIDAISFSRGGLVYRYLTEQIVPFEKTQLAFRKAIFVACTNGGTELANDENWKYLVDSYTNILAGASRLLGKLPNAKLPMVIFRQSVKTIGSLVKYMAQDAVQDNAVPGLSAMEPGGQFVTAINTRPLTRTRPGASSYYAIGSDFEPDKATYRGELGKRLVIKVADGLVDRLMGEANDLVVDTDSMFVIDPVCSAKLLEKLPFGKNGEIYHTVYFSQPQVARQCSQWLGLIQTNRAVAKNAPRSWWKEAVSDDFQIVPGQLSVKEVEKNLENDDARFVIVERPFEGELLHYGIPRKILNERIASHPNKEDALVEILDLHEYHAREISLEDALEVGNANELSSRSGLELGRYASVIFAHTGPVGVVAPPEILSSEELQKEVDLPQLKSLPQPARSSQRNTSPQRGLERTARSMSRGATRGVVLSTPDQRMEDLSAQPPTVWCNAHANMPEEAVIGKKATVEVVLSRDEIIRQIGVSGGGNVQVDKALIVQILARRHCITSGESRLEVPVPAKGEETLLFFDVMPKNEGVGEVNVIVRQGNRPIANLKLYPRFVVKVSGEIVEETIAEAELTPVDDRPELSNVLYIREGEMGLKQVLHFLFESRSLNKFVTCTSQPFENQDARKEYIKNLYEDLENFWADDELEYNTFMRKLQARGVEIFDKLIPLALRKVLWEERESLETIQVFSDEPFIPWELAYLKEPGKKAVRNSYFLAEKGLVRWLAEDGQFPPQKLRLRDGKALYVIPDYPPASGYQLPGAQAEKLMLTEVLSANAISPVSSEVLDAIEKPGRFDILHFACHGLANPNLIWDSGLLMEGKMKNGSYRQDNLLSSQVEAFADLQEPDESYGPLVFLNACQVGRQGYNIAGTGGFAKAFVKSGAGAFISTHWSVGDSSALDFSKTLYKQLLAGNNMMTAVAAARKAAKNMEEMTWLSYVVYGDPYAKLMRE
;
A
#
# COMPACT_ATOMS: atom_id res chain seq x y z
N MET A 1 -36.00 20.77 -28.78
CA MET A 1 -35.79 19.61 -27.88
C MET A 1 -37.13 18.99 -27.53
N LYS A 2 -37.24 17.66 -27.63
CA LYS A 2 -38.44 16.91 -27.27
C LYS A 2 -38.37 16.53 -25.78
N ARG A 3 -39.41 16.87 -25.01
CA ARG A 3 -39.53 16.49 -23.59
C ARG A 3 -40.44 15.27 -23.46
N ILE A 4 -39.95 14.22 -22.81
CA ILE A 4 -40.68 12.96 -22.58
C ILE A 4 -40.62 12.61 -21.10
N THR A 5 -41.74 12.18 -20.51
CA THR A 5 -41.85 11.82 -19.09
C THR A 5 -42.19 10.33 -18.96
N ARG A 6 -41.45 9.59 -18.13
CA ARG A 6 -41.62 8.14 -17.89
C ARG A 6 -41.72 7.81 -16.40
N SER A 7 -41.92 6.52 -16.08
CA SER A 7 -42.00 5.96 -14.71
C SER A 7 -42.95 6.74 -13.79
N ALA A 8 -44.16 7.01 -14.29
CA ALA A 8 -45.21 7.76 -13.59
C ALA A 8 -44.81 9.17 -13.12
N GLY A 9 -43.98 9.88 -13.89
CA GLY A 9 -43.58 11.25 -13.57
C GLY A 9 -42.26 11.38 -12.82
N LYS A 10 -41.58 10.26 -12.54
CA LYS A 10 -40.29 10.25 -11.83
C LYS A 10 -39.09 10.55 -12.72
N ILE A 11 -39.18 10.32 -14.03
CA ILE A 11 -38.08 10.54 -14.96
C ILE A 11 -38.52 11.46 -16.09
N ILE A 12 -37.73 12.49 -16.37
CA ILE A 12 -37.96 13.45 -17.46
C ILE A 12 -36.73 13.48 -18.37
N PHE A 13 -36.93 13.08 -19.62
CA PHE A 13 -35.95 13.17 -20.68
C PHE A 13 -36.14 14.47 -21.47
N ILE A 14 -35.04 15.15 -21.75
CA ILE A 14 -34.98 16.29 -22.68
C ILE A 14 -34.01 15.90 -23.79
N LEU A 15 -34.55 15.66 -24.98
CA LEU A 15 -33.82 15.09 -26.11
C LEU A 15 -33.59 16.12 -27.21
N PRO A 16 -32.48 16.01 -27.97
CA PRO A 16 -32.31 16.74 -29.23
C PRO A 16 -33.46 16.45 -30.20
N ASP A 17 -33.80 17.41 -31.07
CA ASP A 17 -34.88 17.24 -32.05
C ASP A 17 -34.56 16.19 -33.14
N THR A 18 -33.30 15.72 -33.22
CA THR A 18 -32.85 14.66 -34.13
C THR A 18 -33.03 13.25 -33.55
N ALA A 19 -33.38 13.12 -32.27
CA ALA A 19 -33.54 11.84 -31.62
C ALA A 19 -34.92 11.23 -31.89
N SER A 20 -35.01 9.91 -32.05
CA SER A 20 -36.27 9.16 -32.16
C SER A 20 -37.06 9.13 -30.84
N ASP A 21 -38.25 8.54 -30.87
CA ASP A 21 -39.05 8.30 -29.66
C ASP A 21 -38.37 7.29 -28.74
N LEU A 22 -38.49 7.49 -27.42
CA LEU A 22 -37.99 6.57 -26.40
C LEU A 22 -38.84 5.30 -26.37
N ASN A 23 -38.20 4.16 -26.54
CA ASN A 23 -38.84 2.85 -26.39
C ASN A 23 -38.48 2.23 -25.04
N ASP A 24 -39.40 1.46 -24.45
CA ASP A 24 -39.10 0.63 -23.27
C ASP A 24 -38.14 -0.49 -23.66
N VAL A 25 -37.13 -0.72 -22.83
CA VAL A 25 -36.34 -1.96 -22.89
C VAL A 25 -37.04 -3.00 -22.02
N SER A 26 -37.21 -4.21 -22.55
CA SER A 26 -37.73 -5.31 -21.75
C SER A 26 -36.76 -5.61 -20.62
N LEU A 27 -37.13 -5.29 -19.38
CA LEU A 27 -36.31 -5.53 -18.20
C LEU A 27 -36.41 -7.01 -17.76
N PRO A 28 -35.30 -7.63 -17.32
CA PRO A 28 -35.33 -8.99 -16.80
C PRO A 28 -36.17 -9.05 -15.52
N GLY A 29 -37.32 -9.71 -15.57
CA GLY A 29 -38.23 -9.89 -14.43
C GLY A 29 -37.79 -11.04 -13.51
N LYS A 30 -37.96 -10.88 -12.19
CA LYS A 30 -37.64 -11.86 -11.12
C LYS A 30 -38.28 -13.26 -11.24
N GLN A 31 -39.05 -13.57 -12.29
CA GLN A 31 -39.80 -14.83 -12.43
C GLN A 31 -39.65 -15.57 -13.78
N ARG A 32 -38.81 -15.13 -14.73
CA ARG A 32 -38.54 -15.89 -15.97
C ARG A 32 -37.15 -16.50 -15.96
N LEU A 33 -36.94 -17.54 -15.15
CA LEU A 33 -35.72 -18.38 -15.19
C LEU A 33 -36.07 -19.88 -15.20
N ARG A 34 -37.19 -20.26 -15.81
CA ARG A 34 -37.44 -21.66 -16.20
C ARG A 34 -37.92 -21.72 -17.64
N GLY A 35 -37.02 -22.16 -18.51
CA GLY A 35 -37.30 -22.55 -19.88
C GLY A 35 -37.12 -21.41 -20.87
N LEU A 36 -35.96 -21.38 -21.52
CA LEU A 36 -35.77 -21.02 -22.93
C LEU A 36 -34.29 -21.23 -23.29
N GLU A 37 -33.95 -22.48 -23.63
CA GLU A 37 -32.83 -22.79 -24.51
C GLU A 37 -33.21 -22.35 -25.92
N THR A 38 -32.87 -21.12 -26.29
CA THR A 38 -32.80 -20.71 -27.69
C THR A 38 -31.58 -19.84 -27.85
N LYS A 39 -30.74 -20.15 -28.85
CA LYS A 39 -29.55 -19.37 -29.25
C LYS A 39 -29.87 -17.87 -29.33
N THR A 40 -29.60 -17.14 -28.26
CA THR A 40 -29.69 -15.66 -28.19
C THR A 40 -28.28 -15.09 -28.22
N ASP A 41 -28.09 -14.02 -28.97
CA ASP A 41 -26.81 -13.31 -29.13
C ASP A 41 -26.08 -13.13 -27.78
N SER A 42 -24.80 -13.53 -27.72
CA SER A 42 -23.97 -13.50 -26.50
C SER A 42 -23.94 -12.13 -25.81
N VAL A 43 -24.08 -11.05 -26.58
CA VAL A 43 -24.17 -9.66 -26.11
C VAL A 43 -25.36 -9.43 -25.16
N ASN A 44 -26.51 -10.07 -25.40
CA ASN A 44 -27.68 -9.91 -24.54
C ASN A 44 -27.51 -10.66 -23.20
N GLN A 45 -26.91 -11.85 -23.22
CA GLN A 45 -26.67 -12.65 -22.02
C GLN A 45 -25.67 -11.99 -21.06
N GLU A 46 -24.68 -11.30 -21.60
CA GLU A 46 -23.70 -10.54 -20.83
C GLU A 46 -24.33 -9.32 -20.15
N LEU A 47 -25.11 -8.51 -20.88
CA LEU A 47 -25.85 -7.38 -20.32
C LEU A 47 -26.81 -7.85 -19.21
N GLU A 48 -27.52 -8.96 -19.44
CA GLU A 48 -28.38 -9.57 -18.42
C GLU A 48 -27.59 -9.98 -17.18
N THR A 49 -26.39 -10.54 -17.35
CA THR A 49 -25.53 -10.95 -16.23
C THR A 49 -25.01 -9.75 -15.47
N LEU A 50 -24.58 -8.69 -16.17
CA LEU A 50 -24.14 -7.43 -15.56
C LEU A 50 -25.27 -6.83 -14.72
N LEU A 51 -26.47 -6.68 -15.29
CA LEU A 51 -27.63 -6.12 -14.56
C LEU A 51 -28.06 -7.02 -13.39
N THR A 52 -28.02 -8.34 -13.55
CA THR A 52 -28.32 -9.29 -12.47
C THR A 52 -27.29 -9.19 -11.35
N ALA A 53 -26.00 -9.10 -11.68
CA ALA A 53 -24.93 -8.95 -10.71
C ALA A 53 -25.13 -7.71 -9.82
N LEU A 54 -25.54 -6.60 -10.42
CA LEU A 54 -25.77 -5.33 -9.73
C LEU A 54 -27.05 -5.33 -8.87
N THR A 55 -28.05 -6.16 -9.19
CA THR A 55 -29.41 -6.10 -8.60
C THR A 55 -29.75 -7.28 -7.67
N GLU A 56 -28.95 -8.33 -7.65
CA GLU A 56 -29.15 -9.53 -6.82
C GLU A 56 -28.95 -9.24 -5.33
N THR A 57 -29.92 -9.66 -4.49
CA THR A 57 -29.91 -9.48 -3.04
C THR A 57 -29.86 -10.84 -2.32
N LYS A 58 -28.92 -11.06 -1.39
CA LYS A 58 -28.91 -12.26 -0.53
C LYS A 58 -30.01 -12.16 0.54
N PRO A 59 -30.72 -13.24 0.91
CA PRO A 59 -31.85 -13.20 1.86
C PRO A 59 -31.50 -12.69 3.27
N GLN A 60 -30.22 -12.80 3.68
CA GLN A 60 -29.75 -12.38 5.00
C GLN A 60 -29.48 -10.86 5.08
N ASP A 61 -29.48 -10.17 3.93
CA ASP A 61 -29.16 -8.73 3.80
C ASP A 61 -30.39 -7.86 3.51
N LEU A 62 -31.61 -8.32 3.81
CA LEU A 62 -32.89 -7.63 3.50
C LEU A 62 -33.02 -6.19 4.04
N ALA A 63 -32.10 -5.72 4.90
CA ALA A 63 -32.03 -4.36 5.41
C ALA A 63 -31.10 -3.41 4.61
N GLU A 64 -30.35 -3.90 3.60
CA GLU A 64 -29.42 -3.10 2.79
C GLU A 64 -29.67 -3.34 1.29
N GLN A 65 -30.06 -2.27 0.58
CA GLN A 65 -30.57 -2.34 -0.78
C GLN A 65 -29.44 -2.20 -1.81
N ASP A 66 -29.20 -3.27 -2.57
CA ASP A 66 -28.45 -3.26 -3.84
C ASP A 66 -29.16 -2.44 -4.92
N TYR A 67 -28.54 -2.30 -6.11
CA TYR A 67 -29.12 -1.48 -7.17
C TYR A 67 -30.54 -1.94 -7.51
N HIS A 68 -31.42 -0.97 -7.73
CA HIS A 68 -32.74 -1.20 -8.29
C HIS A 68 -32.84 -0.51 -9.64
N ILE A 69 -33.25 -1.25 -10.67
CA ILE A 69 -33.52 -0.65 -11.98
C ILE A 69 -34.80 0.17 -11.84
N LEU A 70 -34.67 1.49 -11.93
CA LEU A 70 -35.80 2.41 -11.89
C LEU A 70 -36.50 2.50 -13.25
N ASP A 71 -35.72 2.47 -14.34
CA ASP A 71 -36.22 2.47 -15.73
C ASP A 71 -35.14 1.98 -16.71
N GLY A 72 -35.58 1.43 -17.85
CA GLY A 72 -34.74 0.99 -18.95
C GLY A 72 -35.27 1.52 -20.28
N PHE A 73 -34.42 2.22 -21.04
CA PHE A 73 -34.84 2.89 -22.26
C PHE A 73 -33.90 2.58 -23.44
N SER A 74 -34.44 2.70 -24.65
CA SER A 74 -33.64 2.74 -25.87
C SER A 74 -33.97 3.99 -26.67
N LEU A 75 -32.93 4.60 -27.22
CA LEU A 75 -32.98 5.83 -28.00
C LEU A 75 -32.17 5.68 -29.28
N ASP A 76 -32.71 6.09 -30.42
CA ASP A 76 -31.97 6.20 -31.68
C ASP A 76 -31.65 7.67 -31.96
N LEU A 77 -30.37 8.00 -32.10
CA LEU A 77 -29.93 9.40 -32.26
C LEU A 77 -29.74 9.86 -33.72
N GLY A 78 -30.12 9.02 -34.70
CA GLY A 78 -30.12 9.35 -36.13
C GLY A 78 -28.73 9.52 -36.74
N GLU A 79 -28.61 9.36 -38.06
CA GLU A 79 -27.39 9.73 -38.80
C GLU A 79 -27.47 11.22 -39.16
N GLN A 80 -26.60 12.06 -38.62
CA GLN A 80 -26.47 13.43 -39.12
C GLN A 80 -25.84 13.40 -40.52
N ASP A 81 -26.65 13.67 -41.54
CA ASP A 81 -26.20 13.80 -42.91
C ASP A 81 -25.38 15.09 -43.09
N GLN A 82 -24.12 14.96 -43.53
CA GLN A 82 -23.16 16.08 -43.58
C GLN A 82 -23.51 17.16 -44.63
N GLN A 83 -24.55 16.97 -45.46
CA GLN A 83 -24.80 17.79 -46.63
C GLN A 83 -25.56 19.11 -46.41
N THR A 84 -26.09 19.42 -45.22
CA THR A 84 -26.87 20.65 -45.00
C THR A 84 -26.32 21.56 -43.90
N LYS A 85 -25.10 22.08 -44.05
CA LYS A 85 -24.68 23.31 -43.34
C LYS A 85 -25.09 24.56 -44.12
N ARG A 86 -26.37 24.95 -44.01
CA ARG A 86 -26.80 26.32 -44.36
C ARG A 86 -26.40 27.28 -43.23
N ARG A 87 -25.72 28.37 -43.61
CA ARG A 87 -25.29 29.48 -42.74
C ARG A 87 -26.49 30.09 -42.00
N GLY A 88 -26.37 30.23 -40.67
CA GLY A 88 -27.08 31.27 -39.92
C GLY A 88 -28.18 30.85 -38.93
N VAL A 89 -28.04 29.74 -38.20
CA VAL A 89 -28.95 29.42 -37.07
C VAL A 89 -28.12 29.09 -35.82
N SER A 90 -28.53 29.64 -34.68
CA SER A 90 -27.87 29.52 -33.38
C SER A 90 -27.59 28.07 -32.99
N ALA A 91 -26.44 27.84 -32.34
CA ALA A 91 -26.00 26.56 -31.79
C ALA A 91 -27.16 25.83 -31.10
N LYS A 92 -27.50 24.65 -31.62
CA LYS A 92 -28.48 23.75 -31.02
C LYS A 92 -27.85 23.07 -29.78
N PRO A 93 -28.65 22.64 -28.81
CA PRO A 93 -28.13 21.94 -27.64
C PRO A 93 -27.58 20.56 -28.06
N ASP A 94 -26.27 20.39 -27.90
CA ASP A 94 -25.50 19.16 -28.20
C ASP A 94 -25.56 18.13 -27.05
N GLU A 95 -26.58 18.18 -26.19
CA GLU A 95 -26.66 17.36 -24.97
C GLU A 95 -28.06 16.78 -24.75
N MET A 96 -28.10 15.52 -24.31
CA MET A 96 -29.29 14.85 -23.79
C MET A 96 -29.33 15.02 -22.27
N GLU A 97 -30.44 15.52 -21.73
CA GLU A 97 -30.63 15.65 -20.28
C GLU A 97 -31.64 14.61 -19.77
N ILE A 98 -31.30 13.97 -18.64
CA ILE A 98 -32.17 13.04 -17.93
C ILE A 98 -32.32 13.51 -16.49
N ASN A 99 -33.52 13.90 -16.09
CA ASN A 99 -33.84 14.27 -14.73
C ASN A 99 -34.53 13.11 -14.03
N VAL A 100 -34.03 12.70 -12.88
CA VAL A 100 -34.56 11.61 -12.07
C VAL A 100 -34.94 12.15 -10.70
N THR A 101 -36.21 12.01 -10.33
CA THR A 101 -36.72 12.37 -9.00
C THR A 101 -36.47 11.21 -8.03
N LEU A 102 -35.79 11.52 -6.92
CA LEU A 102 -35.32 10.61 -5.88
C LEU A 102 -35.82 11.07 -4.51
N GLU A 103 -35.95 10.14 -3.57
CA GLU A 103 -36.12 10.48 -2.16
C GLU A 103 -34.82 11.09 -1.57
N PRO A 104 -34.86 11.80 -0.43
CA PRO A 104 -33.68 12.48 0.14
C PRO A 104 -32.49 11.55 0.45
N ASP A 105 -32.76 10.29 0.72
CA ASP A 105 -31.82 9.21 1.03
C ASP A 105 -31.62 8.26 -0.16
N GLU A 106 -31.95 8.67 -1.38
CA GLU A 106 -31.70 7.90 -2.61
C GLU A 106 -30.65 8.59 -3.51
N GLY A 107 -29.87 7.75 -4.19
CA GLY A 107 -28.92 8.11 -5.24
C GLY A 107 -29.27 7.39 -6.54
N ALA A 108 -28.74 7.88 -7.66
CA ALA A 108 -28.92 7.24 -8.95
C ALA A 108 -27.66 7.33 -9.81
N ILE A 109 -27.45 6.30 -10.63
CA ILE A 109 -26.42 6.18 -11.64
C ILE A 109 -27.09 5.76 -12.95
N LEU A 110 -26.52 6.17 -14.08
CA LEU A 110 -26.95 5.76 -15.40
C LEU A 110 -25.88 4.88 -16.04
N LEU A 111 -26.26 3.69 -16.50
CA LEU A 111 -25.42 2.83 -17.32
C LEU A 111 -25.91 2.87 -18.78
N LEU A 112 -25.04 3.26 -19.71
CA LEU A 112 -25.30 3.19 -21.15
C LEU A 112 -24.66 1.94 -21.75
N GLU A 113 -25.35 1.30 -22.70
CA GLU A 113 -24.86 0.20 -23.53
C GLU A 113 -25.05 0.53 -25.01
N GLN A 114 -23.99 0.35 -25.79
CA GLN A 114 -24.04 0.42 -27.24
C GLN A 114 -23.02 -0.52 -27.89
N GLU A 115 -23.49 -1.42 -28.77
CA GLU A 115 -22.65 -2.35 -29.53
C GLU A 115 -21.67 -3.13 -28.62
N GLY A 116 -22.15 -3.57 -27.45
CA GLY A 116 -21.34 -4.32 -26.47
C GLY A 116 -20.30 -3.45 -25.72
N THR A 117 -20.44 -2.13 -25.77
CA THR A 117 -19.63 -1.16 -25.02
C THR A 117 -20.48 -0.51 -23.93
N TYR A 118 -19.93 -0.39 -22.73
CA TYR A 118 -20.60 0.13 -21.53
C TYR A 118 -19.99 1.46 -21.07
N GLU A 119 -20.82 2.36 -20.55
CA GLU A 119 -20.36 3.64 -19.97
C GLU A 119 -21.20 4.04 -18.75
N TRP A 120 -20.52 4.35 -17.64
CA TRP A 120 -21.14 4.79 -16.39
C TRP A 120 -21.27 6.33 -16.35
N HIS A 121 -22.46 6.83 -16.02
CA HIS A 121 -22.74 8.24 -15.89
C HIS A 121 -23.24 8.59 -14.49
N PHE A 122 -22.68 9.66 -13.95
CA PHE A 122 -22.99 10.18 -12.63
C PHE A 122 -23.87 11.43 -12.76
N ALA A 123 -24.76 11.63 -11.79
CA ALA A 123 -25.59 12.83 -11.76
C ALA A 123 -24.74 14.06 -11.37
N GLY A 124 -25.04 15.22 -11.96
CA GLY A 124 -24.49 16.50 -11.53
C GLY A 124 -25.11 16.99 -10.20
N LYS A 125 -24.67 18.16 -9.71
CA LYS A 125 -25.15 18.76 -8.45
C LYS A 125 -26.67 18.67 -8.30
N THR A 126 -27.09 18.02 -7.24
CA THR A 126 -28.49 17.69 -6.97
C THR A 126 -29.18 18.83 -6.24
N ALA A 127 -30.40 19.17 -6.64
CA ALA A 127 -31.16 20.27 -6.03
C ALA A 127 -32.35 19.71 -5.23
N LEU A 128 -32.43 20.11 -3.96
CA LEU A 128 -33.55 19.79 -3.07
C LEU A 128 -34.74 20.70 -3.37
N HIS A 129 -35.89 20.10 -3.65
CA HIS A 129 -37.13 20.82 -3.92
C HIS A 129 -38.23 20.37 -2.95
N ARG A 130 -39.08 21.31 -2.55
CA ARG A 130 -40.23 21.01 -1.68
C ARG A 130 -41.38 20.45 -2.52
N GLY A 131 -41.75 19.20 -2.28
CA GLY A 131 -42.83 18.55 -3.03
C GLY A 131 -44.22 19.18 -2.77
N PRO A 132 -45.21 18.93 -3.64
CA PRO A 132 -46.58 19.41 -3.45
C PRO A 132 -47.20 18.82 -2.17
N LYS A 133 -47.87 19.66 -1.36
CA LYS A 133 -48.55 19.25 -0.12
C LYS A 133 -49.63 18.21 -0.41
N GLN A 134 -49.41 16.94 -0.04
CA GLN A 134 -50.48 15.96 0.06
C GLN A 134 -51.33 16.26 1.31
N ARG A 135 -52.66 16.31 1.14
CA ARG A 135 -53.60 16.52 2.25
C ARG A 135 -53.52 15.34 3.23
N GLY A 136 -53.07 15.60 4.46
CA GLY A 136 -53.19 14.66 5.59
C GLY A 136 -51.92 14.33 6.38
N ARG A 137 -50.72 14.77 5.97
CA ARG A 137 -49.48 14.58 6.74
C ARG A 137 -48.87 15.91 7.16
N THR A 138 -48.69 16.12 8.46
CA THR A 138 -47.94 17.23 9.05
C THR A 138 -46.44 16.96 8.91
N GLY A 139 -45.90 17.30 7.73
CA GLY A 139 -44.48 17.25 7.41
C GLY A 139 -44.29 17.44 5.90
N GLY A 140 -43.46 18.40 5.48
CA GLY A 140 -43.16 18.58 4.05
C GLY A 140 -42.29 17.43 3.56
N VAL A 141 -42.71 16.73 2.50
CA VAL A 141 -41.87 15.74 1.82
C VAL A 141 -40.87 16.49 0.93
N TYR A 142 -39.59 16.40 1.26
CA TYR A 142 -38.52 16.92 0.42
C TYR A 142 -38.19 15.88 -0.65
N GLN A 143 -37.99 16.31 -1.90
CA GLN A 143 -37.54 15.44 -2.98
C GLN A 143 -36.24 15.98 -3.57
N LYS A 144 -35.39 15.05 -4.01
CA LYS A 144 -34.09 15.33 -4.63
C LYS A 144 -34.22 15.08 -6.13
N THR A 145 -33.67 15.97 -6.98
CA THR A 145 -33.59 15.71 -8.42
C THR A 145 -32.13 15.48 -8.82
N ALA A 146 -31.86 14.31 -9.41
CA ALA A 146 -30.59 13.95 -10.03
C ALA A 146 -30.64 14.27 -11.53
N LEU A 147 -29.72 15.11 -12.01
CA LEU A 147 -29.62 15.51 -13.41
C LEU A 147 -28.40 14.84 -14.06
N PHE A 148 -28.65 14.02 -15.08
CA PHE A 148 -27.60 13.49 -15.96
C PHE A 148 -27.56 14.32 -17.23
N ARG A 149 -26.37 14.82 -17.59
CA ARG A 149 -26.11 15.47 -18.88
C ARG A 149 -25.20 14.58 -19.71
N ILE A 150 -25.67 14.18 -20.88
CA ILE A 150 -24.99 13.25 -21.77
C ILE A 150 -24.66 14.00 -23.06
N PRO A 151 -23.38 14.27 -23.34
CA PRO A 151 -23.00 14.96 -24.56
C PRO A 151 -23.30 14.07 -25.78
N VAL A 152 -23.94 14.64 -26.79
CA VAL A 152 -24.25 14.02 -28.08
C VAL A 152 -23.26 14.57 -29.11
N GLY A 153 -22.18 13.83 -29.38
CA GLY A 153 -21.10 14.29 -30.25
C GLY A 153 -21.30 14.02 -31.75
N ASP A 154 -20.85 14.96 -32.60
CA ASP A 154 -20.81 14.85 -34.07
C ASP A 154 -19.70 13.91 -34.62
N GLY A 155 -18.99 13.19 -33.73
CA GLY A 155 -17.90 12.28 -34.10
C GLY A 155 -16.56 12.94 -34.47
N ILE A 156 -16.33 14.19 -34.04
CA ILE A 156 -15.03 14.87 -34.17
C ILE A 156 -14.51 15.24 -32.77
N ALA A 157 -13.30 14.80 -32.43
CA ALA A 157 -12.63 15.22 -31.20
C ALA A 157 -12.45 16.75 -31.18
N PRO A 158 -12.86 17.48 -30.12
CA PRO A 158 -12.74 18.92 -30.10
C PRO A 158 -11.27 19.37 -30.20
N ARG A 159 -10.97 20.29 -31.14
CA ARG A 159 -9.66 20.97 -31.18
C ARG A 159 -9.52 21.84 -29.93
N GLN A 160 -8.43 21.63 -29.18
CA GLN A 160 -8.16 22.33 -27.92
C GLN A 160 -8.13 23.85 -28.09
N ARG A 161 -9.08 24.53 -27.44
CA ARG A 161 -8.96 25.90 -26.93
C ARG A 161 -9.81 26.03 -25.65
N GLY A 162 -9.16 26.22 -24.50
CA GLY A 162 -9.80 26.62 -23.24
C GLY A 162 -9.99 25.51 -22.20
N SER A 163 -9.76 25.86 -20.93
CA SER A 163 -9.49 24.99 -19.77
C SER A 163 -10.74 24.35 -19.10
N SER A 164 -11.66 23.80 -19.87
CA SER A 164 -12.76 22.97 -19.34
C SER A 164 -12.93 21.75 -20.23
N ARG A 165 -12.32 20.62 -19.82
CA ARG A 165 -12.53 19.31 -20.46
C ARG A 165 -13.89 18.79 -20.01
N VAL A 166 -14.88 18.72 -20.91
CA VAL A 166 -16.03 17.82 -20.73
C VAL A 166 -15.53 16.42 -21.05
N HIS A 167 -15.45 15.55 -20.03
CA HIS A 167 -15.05 14.16 -20.22
C HIS A 167 -16.10 13.44 -21.08
N ARG A 168 -15.66 12.80 -22.16
CA ARG A 168 -16.50 11.95 -23.04
C ARG A 168 -15.97 10.51 -22.98
N GLY A 169 -16.82 9.57 -22.58
CA GLY A 169 -16.47 8.15 -22.46
C GLY A 169 -16.62 7.40 -23.79
N PRO A 170 -16.46 6.06 -23.78
CA PRO A 170 -16.38 5.25 -25.00
C PRO A 170 -17.69 5.20 -25.82
N VAL A 171 -18.84 5.46 -25.20
CA VAL A 171 -20.14 5.56 -25.88
C VAL A 171 -20.41 7.03 -26.26
N THR A 172 -20.20 7.98 -25.36
CA THR A 172 -20.57 9.39 -25.56
C THR A 172 -19.63 10.22 -26.43
N ASN A 173 -18.39 9.75 -26.68
CA ASN A 173 -17.50 10.39 -27.66
C ASN A 173 -18.03 10.31 -29.10
N PHE A 174 -18.78 9.25 -29.39
CA PHE A 174 -19.30 8.93 -30.71
C PHE A 174 -20.66 8.30 -30.51
N ILE A 175 -21.73 9.10 -30.43
CA ILE A 175 -23.09 8.57 -30.39
C ILE A 175 -23.65 8.55 -31.81
N LYS A 176 -23.80 7.35 -32.36
CA LYS A 176 -24.42 7.10 -33.68
C LYS A 176 -25.27 5.86 -33.62
N GLY A 177 -26.54 5.95 -34.02
CA GLY A 177 -27.49 4.84 -33.99
C GLY A 177 -28.14 4.63 -32.62
N LYS A 178 -28.59 3.39 -32.35
CA LYS A 178 -29.34 3.02 -31.14
C LYS A 178 -28.44 2.86 -29.92
N ILE A 179 -28.83 3.49 -28.82
CA ILE A 179 -28.27 3.31 -27.48
C ILE A 179 -29.32 2.67 -26.56
N LYS A 180 -28.87 1.89 -25.58
CA LYS A 180 -29.70 1.47 -24.43
C LYS A 180 -29.18 2.15 -23.16
N GLY A 181 -30.08 2.52 -22.27
CA GLY A 181 -29.73 3.13 -20.99
C GLY A 181 -30.55 2.53 -19.84
N PHE A 182 -29.88 2.35 -18.70
CA PHE A 182 -30.46 1.78 -17.49
C PHE A 182 -30.22 2.73 -16.33
N ILE A 183 -31.30 3.19 -15.70
CA ILE A 183 -31.22 4.08 -14.53
C ILE A 183 -31.26 3.19 -13.28
N LEU A 184 -30.14 3.14 -12.58
CA LEU A 184 -29.95 2.32 -11.39
C LEU A 184 -30.03 3.22 -10.16
N LYS A 185 -31.03 3.01 -9.32
CA LYS A 185 -31.18 3.71 -8.04
C LYS A 185 -30.64 2.88 -6.89
N PHE A 186 -30.17 3.54 -5.83
CA PHE A 186 -29.66 2.90 -4.62
C PHE A 186 -29.88 3.81 -3.40
N ALA A 187 -29.86 3.23 -2.20
CA ALA A 187 -30.00 4.01 -0.97
C ALA A 187 -28.67 4.70 -0.60
N VAL A 188 -28.72 5.99 -0.31
CA VAL A 188 -27.63 6.83 0.20
C VAL A 188 -27.80 6.98 1.71
N LYS A 189 -27.06 6.19 2.49
CA LYS A 189 -26.95 6.41 3.94
C LYS A 189 -25.91 7.51 4.18
N LYS A 190 -26.19 8.48 5.07
CA LYS A 190 -25.17 9.36 5.66
C LYS A 190 -24.23 8.52 6.53
N ALA A 191 -23.33 7.78 5.90
CA ALA A 191 -22.32 6.98 6.57
C ALA A 191 -21.04 7.82 6.64
N VAL A 192 -20.73 8.34 7.82
CA VAL A 192 -19.42 8.91 8.11
C VAL A 192 -18.47 7.75 8.39
N GLY A 193 -17.35 7.69 7.66
CA GLY A 193 -16.13 6.96 8.05
C GLY A 193 -16.05 5.44 7.85
N ALA A 194 -17.15 4.69 7.76
CA ALA A 194 -17.11 3.22 7.69
C ALA A 194 -17.12 2.63 6.27
N LEU A 195 -16.63 3.35 5.25
CA LEU A 195 -16.89 2.96 3.86
C LEU A 195 -15.94 1.90 3.30
N SER A 196 -14.65 1.84 3.65
CA SER A 196 -13.69 0.98 2.94
C SER A 196 -14.07 -0.51 2.99
N LYS A 197 -14.26 -1.12 4.17
CA LYS A 197 -14.69 -2.54 4.28
C LYS A 197 -16.10 -2.81 3.73
N ARG A 198 -16.94 -1.77 3.57
CA ARG A 198 -18.28 -1.89 2.96
C ARG A 198 -18.24 -1.83 1.43
N LEU A 199 -17.16 -1.31 0.81
CA LEU A 199 -16.98 -1.30 -0.64
C LEU A 199 -16.92 -2.71 -1.22
N GLU A 200 -16.44 -3.68 -0.45
CA GLU A 200 -16.25 -5.06 -0.92
C GLU A 200 -17.03 -6.07 -0.06
N LYS A 201 -18.17 -5.65 0.50
CA LYS A 201 -19.09 -6.54 1.24
C LYS A 201 -19.60 -7.65 0.30
N GLY A 202 -19.11 -8.88 0.51
CA GLY A 202 -19.41 -10.04 -0.33
C GLY A 202 -18.17 -10.68 -1.00
N VAL A 203 -17.00 -10.06 -0.86
CA VAL A 203 -15.71 -10.76 -1.02
C VAL A 203 -15.51 -11.65 0.21
N GLU A 204 -15.15 -12.91 -0.02
CA GLU A 204 -14.74 -13.85 1.02
C GLU A 204 -13.20 -13.88 1.00
N PRO A 205 -12.52 -13.11 1.88
CA PRO A 205 -11.07 -13.15 1.94
C PRO A 205 -10.62 -14.43 2.65
N GLY A 206 -9.48 -14.97 2.20
CA GLY A 206 -8.86 -16.10 2.85
C GLY A 206 -8.17 -17.07 1.90
N PRO A 207 -7.62 -18.15 2.48
CA PRO A 207 -6.96 -19.24 1.76
C PRO A 207 -7.78 -19.88 0.65
N VAL A 208 -7.14 -20.08 -0.50
CA VAL A 208 -7.66 -20.88 -1.61
C VAL A 208 -6.68 -22.03 -1.89
N ILE A 209 -7.17 -23.26 -1.89
CA ILE A 209 -6.36 -24.45 -2.20
C ILE A 209 -6.76 -24.97 -3.58
N ILE A 210 -5.78 -25.09 -4.49
CA ILE A 210 -5.98 -25.59 -5.84
C ILE A 210 -5.58 -27.07 -5.92
N THR A 211 -6.52 -27.94 -6.25
CA THR A 211 -6.29 -29.40 -6.39
C THR A 211 -6.70 -29.97 -7.75
N SER A 212 -7.25 -29.15 -8.64
CA SER A 212 -7.69 -29.56 -9.98
C SER A 212 -7.02 -28.71 -11.07
N HIS A 213 -6.57 -29.38 -12.13
CA HIS A 213 -6.05 -28.75 -13.35
C HIS A 213 -7.05 -28.80 -14.51
N GLU A 214 -8.16 -29.54 -14.37
CA GLU A 214 -9.19 -29.69 -15.40
C GLU A 214 -10.29 -28.65 -15.29
N ASP A 215 -10.61 -28.25 -14.05
CA ASP A 215 -11.66 -27.28 -13.74
C ASP A 215 -11.38 -26.49 -12.45
N THR A 216 -12.18 -25.46 -12.21
CA THR A 216 -12.11 -24.65 -10.99
C THR A 216 -12.96 -25.19 -9.83
N ASN A 217 -13.67 -26.31 -10.00
CA ASN A 217 -14.45 -26.90 -8.90
C ASN A 217 -13.54 -27.49 -7.82
N GLY A 218 -12.31 -27.86 -8.20
CA GLY A 218 -11.25 -28.26 -7.27
C GLY A 218 -10.48 -27.09 -6.64
N TRP A 219 -11.00 -25.86 -6.68
CA TRP A 219 -10.34 -24.68 -6.13
C TRP A 219 -11.16 -24.21 -4.93
N TYR A 220 -10.73 -24.57 -3.72
CA TYR A 220 -11.54 -24.47 -2.51
C TYR A 220 -11.12 -23.30 -1.63
N HIS A 221 -12.07 -22.43 -1.30
CA HIS A 221 -11.90 -21.47 -0.21
C HIS A 221 -11.93 -22.21 1.14
N LYS A 222 -11.00 -21.87 2.03
CA LYS A 222 -10.85 -22.45 3.38
C LYS A 222 -10.69 -21.36 4.42
N GLU A 223 -10.95 -21.70 5.68
CA GLU A 223 -10.72 -20.79 6.81
C GLU A 223 -9.23 -20.56 7.06
N ASP A 224 -8.40 -21.57 6.81
CA ASP A 224 -6.94 -21.54 6.95
C ASP A 224 -6.26 -22.51 5.96
N PHE A 225 -4.93 -22.41 5.82
CA PHE A 225 -4.14 -23.39 5.05
C PHE A 225 -3.86 -24.70 5.81
N LEU A 226 -4.31 -24.87 7.06
CA LEU A 226 -4.03 -26.06 7.86
C LEU A 226 -4.75 -27.31 7.36
N SER A 227 -5.63 -27.20 6.35
CA SER A 227 -6.16 -28.38 5.66
C SER A 227 -5.20 -28.99 4.63
N VAL A 228 -4.09 -28.30 4.28
CA VAL A 228 -3.07 -28.80 3.36
C VAL A 228 -2.20 -29.86 4.06
N GLU A 229 -1.93 -30.96 3.36
CA GLU A 229 -0.95 -31.97 3.75
C GLU A 229 0.42 -31.61 3.18
N LEU A 230 1.43 -31.54 4.04
CA LEU A 230 2.79 -31.14 3.65
C LEU A 230 3.81 -32.18 4.14
N PRO A 231 4.94 -32.34 3.44
CA PRO A 231 6.00 -33.26 3.86
C PRO A 231 6.65 -32.80 5.18
N HIS A 232 6.87 -33.76 6.08
CA HIS A 232 7.52 -33.55 7.37
C HIS A 232 9.03 -33.82 7.35
N ASP A 233 9.53 -34.52 6.33
CA ASP A 233 10.91 -34.99 6.22
C ASP A 233 11.83 -33.99 5.50
N ARG A 234 11.27 -33.18 4.60
CA ARG A 234 11.94 -32.13 3.81
C ARG A 234 11.14 -30.81 3.82
N PRO A 235 11.73 -29.67 3.41
CA PRO A 235 10.97 -28.45 3.15
C PRO A 235 9.87 -28.68 2.10
N ALA A 236 8.69 -28.13 2.36
CA ALA A 236 7.57 -28.15 1.43
C ALA A 236 7.80 -27.15 0.28
N ARG A 237 7.46 -27.52 -0.94
CA ARG A 237 7.49 -26.65 -2.12
C ARG A 237 6.09 -26.18 -2.42
N ILE A 238 5.87 -24.87 -2.38
CA ILE A 238 4.56 -24.26 -2.61
C ILE A 238 4.62 -23.35 -3.84
N LEU A 239 3.58 -23.43 -4.68
CA LEU A 239 3.30 -22.43 -5.72
C LEU A 239 2.20 -21.50 -5.20
N LEU A 240 2.52 -20.21 -5.06
CA LEU A 240 1.63 -19.17 -4.55
C LEU A 240 1.07 -18.30 -5.69
N LEU A 241 -0.25 -18.15 -5.75
CA LEU A 241 -0.96 -17.30 -6.71
C LEU A 241 -1.53 -16.07 -6.01
N VAL A 242 -1.13 -14.87 -6.43
CA VAL A 242 -1.58 -13.60 -5.82
C VAL A 242 -2.34 -12.77 -6.86
N HIS A 243 -3.63 -12.54 -6.63
CA HIS A 243 -4.54 -11.96 -7.63
C HIS A 243 -4.55 -10.41 -7.66
N GLY A 244 -5.15 -9.84 -8.70
CA GLY A 244 -5.21 -8.39 -8.96
C GLY A 244 -6.45 -7.67 -8.43
N THR A 245 -6.59 -6.39 -8.77
CA THR A 245 -7.73 -5.53 -8.39
C THR A 245 -9.05 -6.00 -9.02
N PHE A 246 -10.17 -5.87 -8.28
CA PHE A 246 -11.50 -6.34 -8.69
C PHE A 246 -11.61 -7.84 -9.01
N SER A 247 -10.67 -8.65 -8.49
CA SER A 247 -10.56 -10.07 -8.83
C SER A 247 -10.48 -10.95 -7.58
N SER A 248 -10.31 -12.25 -7.83
CA SER A 248 -10.04 -13.32 -6.88
C SER A 248 -9.03 -14.29 -7.50
N THR A 249 -8.60 -15.31 -6.77
CA THR A 249 -7.73 -16.39 -7.28
C THR A 249 -8.37 -17.06 -8.50
N ILE A 250 -9.65 -17.45 -8.41
CA ILE A 250 -10.40 -17.99 -9.55
C ILE A 250 -10.54 -16.93 -10.65
N GLY A 251 -10.82 -15.68 -10.29
CA GLY A 251 -11.02 -14.59 -11.24
C GLY A 251 -9.80 -14.26 -12.09
N SER A 252 -8.59 -14.38 -11.53
CA SER A 252 -7.34 -14.08 -12.24
C SER A 252 -6.76 -15.30 -12.96
N TYR A 253 -6.81 -16.48 -12.32
CA TYR A 253 -6.07 -17.66 -12.79
C TYR A 253 -6.96 -18.76 -13.38
N GLY A 254 -8.27 -18.73 -13.18
CA GLY A 254 -9.19 -19.78 -13.60
C GLY A 254 -9.19 -20.03 -15.12
N ALA A 255 -8.84 -19.03 -15.94
CA ALA A 255 -8.72 -19.20 -17.39
C ALA A 255 -7.67 -20.26 -17.81
N LEU A 256 -6.72 -20.60 -16.93
CA LEU A 256 -5.75 -21.68 -17.16
C LEU A 256 -6.43 -23.05 -17.33
N THR A 257 -7.62 -23.27 -16.76
CA THR A 257 -8.35 -24.54 -16.92
C THR A 257 -9.06 -24.65 -18.26
N GLU A 258 -9.10 -23.59 -19.07
CA GLU A 258 -9.88 -23.56 -20.31
C GLU A 258 -9.07 -23.99 -21.54
N GLN A 259 -7.74 -23.84 -21.52
CA GLN A 259 -6.86 -24.14 -22.65
C GLN A 259 -5.89 -25.29 -22.35
N PRO A 260 -5.55 -26.15 -23.34
CA PRO A 260 -4.66 -27.30 -23.14
C PRO A 260 -3.30 -26.95 -22.50
N ALA A 261 -2.68 -25.85 -22.92
CA ALA A 261 -1.40 -25.40 -22.35
C ALA A 261 -1.52 -24.97 -20.87
N GLY A 262 -2.64 -24.35 -20.49
CA GLY A 262 -2.91 -23.95 -19.11
C GLY A 262 -3.19 -25.16 -18.21
N ARG A 263 -3.99 -26.13 -18.68
CA ARG A 263 -4.22 -27.39 -17.95
C ARG A 263 -2.93 -28.17 -17.77
N ARG A 264 -2.09 -28.21 -18.81
CA ARG A 264 -0.76 -28.83 -18.73
C ARG A 264 0.12 -28.13 -17.70
N PHE A 265 0.15 -26.80 -17.68
CA PHE A 265 0.87 -26.02 -16.67
C PHE A 265 0.41 -26.37 -15.25
N LEU A 266 -0.91 -26.34 -14.99
CA LEU A 266 -1.48 -26.66 -13.68
C LEU A 266 -1.22 -28.12 -13.28
N GLY A 267 -1.35 -29.06 -14.22
CA GLY A 267 -1.05 -30.48 -14.00
C GLY A 267 0.41 -30.68 -13.59
N LEU A 268 1.36 -30.11 -14.35
CA LEU A 268 2.78 -30.16 -14.01
C LEU A 268 3.08 -29.49 -12.66
N ALA A 269 2.36 -28.42 -12.32
CA ALA A 269 2.52 -27.76 -11.02
C ALA A 269 2.00 -28.65 -9.88
N LEU A 270 0.84 -29.30 -10.05
CA LEU A 270 0.28 -30.23 -9.06
C LEU A 270 1.17 -31.46 -8.86
N ASP A 271 1.90 -31.89 -9.91
CA ASP A 271 2.84 -33.01 -9.82
C ASP A 271 4.16 -32.65 -9.10
N GLN A 272 4.59 -31.38 -9.15
CA GLN A 272 5.93 -30.97 -8.71
C GLN A 272 5.97 -30.12 -7.43
N TYR A 273 4.88 -29.45 -7.09
CA TYR A 273 4.72 -28.73 -5.83
C TYR A 273 3.90 -29.55 -4.85
N ASP A 274 4.23 -29.45 -3.57
CA ASP A 274 3.48 -30.10 -2.50
C ASP A 274 2.10 -29.46 -2.31
N ALA A 275 1.97 -28.18 -2.67
CA ALA A 275 0.69 -27.49 -2.70
C ALA A 275 0.71 -26.31 -3.69
N ILE A 276 -0.46 -26.04 -4.28
CA ILE A 276 -0.73 -24.80 -5.02
C ILE A 276 -1.77 -24.00 -4.22
N LEU A 277 -1.38 -22.80 -3.80
CA LEU A 277 -2.14 -21.95 -2.90
C LEU A 277 -2.45 -20.61 -3.55
N GLY A 278 -3.64 -20.09 -3.30
CA GLY A 278 -4.01 -18.69 -3.52
C GLY A 278 -4.50 -18.05 -2.22
N TYR A 279 -4.65 -16.74 -2.24
CA TYR A 279 -5.22 -15.99 -1.12
C TYR A 279 -6.12 -14.89 -1.66
N ASP A 280 -7.41 -15.02 -1.42
CA ASP A 280 -8.40 -14.02 -1.80
C ASP A 280 -8.35 -12.87 -0.79
N HIS A 281 -8.28 -11.63 -1.25
CA HIS A 281 -8.13 -10.45 -0.39
C HIS A 281 -8.90 -9.24 -0.90
N TYR A 282 -9.20 -8.30 0.00
CA TYR A 282 -9.83 -7.04 -0.38
C TYR A 282 -8.89 -6.20 -1.25
N THR A 283 -9.42 -5.63 -2.34
CA THR A 283 -8.60 -4.93 -3.35
C THR A 283 -8.83 -3.42 -3.39
N LEU A 284 -9.94 -2.95 -2.84
CA LEU A 284 -10.32 -1.54 -2.69
C LEU A 284 -10.26 -1.11 -1.23
N ALA A 285 -10.73 -1.97 -0.32
CA ALA A 285 -10.89 -1.65 1.09
C ALA A 285 -9.58 -1.59 1.86
N GLU A 286 -8.61 -2.41 1.45
CA GLU A 286 -7.33 -2.62 2.14
C GLU A 286 -6.17 -2.26 1.22
N THR A 287 -5.05 -1.85 1.83
CA THR A 287 -3.81 -1.54 1.12
C THR A 287 -3.04 -2.82 0.76
N PRO A 288 -2.08 -2.78 -0.19
CA PRO A 288 -1.27 -3.95 -0.50
C PRO A 288 -0.45 -4.45 0.70
N ALA A 289 -0.05 -3.56 1.61
CA ALA A 289 0.65 -3.90 2.85
C ALA A 289 -0.20 -4.77 3.78
N GLN A 290 -1.44 -4.36 4.05
CA GLN A 290 -2.37 -5.13 4.89
C GLN A 290 -2.65 -6.52 4.29
N ASN A 291 -2.84 -6.61 2.96
CA ASN A 291 -3.01 -7.89 2.29
C ASN A 291 -1.78 -8.79 2.43
N ALA A 292 -0.58 -8.20 2.42
CA ALA A 292 0.69 -8.92 2.56
C ALA A 292 0.87 -9.46 3.98
N GLU A 293 0.50 -8.68 5.01
CA GLU A 293 0.49 -9.10 6.41
C GLU A 293 -0.47 -10.27 6.63
N ASN A 294 -1.72 -10.15 6.15
CA ASN A 294 -2.71 -11.22 6.28
C ASN A 294 -2.26 -12.52 5.59
N LEU A 295 -1.65 -12.41 4.41
CA LEU A 295 -1.08 -13.55 3.68
C LEU A 295 0.13 -14.16 4.42
N PHE A 296 0.99 -13.32 4.99
CA PHE A 296 2.13 -13.78 5.77
C PHE A 296 1.68 -14.61 6.98
N ASP A 297 0.68 -14.14 7.72
CA ASP A 297 0.13 -14.83 8.88
C ASP A 297 -0.40 -16.23 8.53
N GLU A 298 -1.11 -16.37 7.41
CA GLU A 298 -1.57 -17.69 6.95
C GLU A 298 -0.41 -18.62 6.52
N LEU A 299 0.63 -18.07 5.87
CA LEU A 299 1.81 -18.85 5.49
C LEU A 299 2.62 -19.32 6.70
N LEU A 300 2.67 -18.52 7.77
CA LEU A 300 3.36 -18.90 9.01
C LEU A 300 2.72 -20.12 9.68
N LYS A 301 1.39 -20.24 9.64
CA LYS A 301 0.67 -21.41 10.19
C LYS A 301 1.11 -22.73 9.55
N LEU A 302 1.54 -22.70 8.27
CA LEU A 302 2.03 -23.88 7.57
C LEU A 302 3.42 -24.35 8.04
N LEU A 303 4.22 -23.47 8.66
CA LEU A 303 5.55 -23.84 9.17
C LEU A 303 5.47 -24.89 10.28
N GLU A 304 4.34 -24.99 11.00
CA GLU A 304 4.14 -26.05 12.00
C GLU A 304 4.05 -27.45 11.38
N LYS A 305 3.79 -27.53 10.06
CA LYS A 305 3.57 -28.77 9.33
C LYS A 305 4.77 -29.22 8.50
N SER A 306 5.81 -28.41 8.33
CA SER A 306 6.97 -28.78 7.51
C SER A 306 8.27 -28.22 8.11
N LYS A 307 9.43 -28.78 7.73
CA LYS A 307 10.75 -28.32 8.18
C LYS A 307 11.21 -26.98 7.55
N GLY A 308 10.30 -26.28 6.90
CA GLY A 308 10.54 -25.10 6.09
C GLY A 308 9.67 -25.11 4.84
N ILE A 309 9.49 -23.95 4.21
CA ILE A 309 8.66 -23.80 3.02
C ILE A 309 9.44 -23.02 1.97
N GLU A 310 9.55 -23.61 0.79
CA GLU A 310 10.08 -22.95 -0.41
C GLU A 310 8.93 -22.49 -1.31
N ILE A 311 8.82 -21.19 -1.52
CA ILE A 311 7.73 -20.57 -2.27
C ILE A 311 8.24 -20.10 -3.62
N ASP A 312 7.59 -20.56 -4.69
CA ASP A 312 7.57 -19.85 -5.97
C ASP A 312 6.23 -19.15 -6.12
N ALA A 313 6.18 -18.00 -6.79
CA ALA A 313 4.96 -17.21 -6.91
C ALA A 313 4.67 -16.74 -8.33
N ILE A 314 3.38 -16.64 -8.64
CA ILE A 314 2.86 -15.87 -9.76
C ILE A 314 1.98 -14.77 -9.17
N SER A 315 2.28 -13.53 -9.53
CA SER A 315 1.53 -12.37 -9.09
C SER A 315 0.98 -11.63 -10.31
N PHE A 316 -0.26 -11.15 -10.20
CA PHE A 316 -0.96 -10.51 -11.31
C PHE A 316 -1.46 -9.12 -10.93
N SER A 317 -1.25 -8.13 -11.80
CA SER A 317 -1.72 -6.75 -11.58
C SER A 317 -1.29 -6.21 -10.20
N ARG A 318 -2.20 -5.64 -9.40
CA ARG A 318 -1.95 -5.18 -8.02
C ARG A 318 -1.35 -6.24 -7.10
N GLY A 319 -1.58 -7.53 -7.35
CA GLY A 319 -0.99 -8.63 -6.58
C GLY A 319 0.54 -8.59 -6.54
N GLY A 320 1.18 -7.98 -7.56
CA GLY A 320 2.61 -7.72 -7.55
C GLY A 320 3.05 -6.84 -6.39
N LEU A 321 2.29 -5.79 -6.06
CA LEU A 321 2.59 -4.91 -4.93
C LEU A 321 2.42 -5.61 -3.58
N VAL A 322 1.43 -6.50 -3.46
CA VAL A 322 1.22 -7.35 -2.26
C VAL A 322 2.41 -8.27 -2.07
N TYR A 323 2.79 -9.01 -3.12
CA TYR A 323 3.92 -9.94 -3.07
C TYR A 323 5.25 -9.23 -2.79
N ARG A 324 5.48 -8.07 -3.42
CA ARG A 324 6.67 -7.26 -3.17
C ARG A 324 6.69 -6.76 -1.73
N TYR A 325 5.58 -6.29 -1.18
CA TYR A 325 5.58 -5.88 0.22
C TYR A 325 5.90 -7.05 1.17
N LEU A 326 5.26 -8.20 0.95
CA LEU A 326 5.54 -9.43 1.69
C LEU A 326 7.03 -9.80 1.67
N THR A 327 7.60 -9.89 0.47
CA THR A 327 8.97 -10.41 0.31
C THR A 327 10.06 -9.37 0.53
N GLU A 328 9.75 -8.08 0.39
CA GLU A 328 10.73 -7.00 0.46
C GLU A 328 10.69 -6.23 1.78
N GLN A 329 9.55 -6.22 2.50
CA GLN A 329 9.35 -5.43 3.72
C GLN A 329 9.01 -6.27 4.95
N ILE A 330 8.44 -7.47 4.79
CA ILE A 330 8.09 -8.33 5.94
C ILE A 330 9.19 -9.40 6.14
N VAL A 331 9.34 -10.30 5.16
CA VAL A 331 10.20 -11.49 5.29
C VAL A 331 11.67 -11.19 5.60
N PRO A 332 12.35 -10.18 5.01
CA PRO A 332 13.77 -9.94 5.28
C PRO A 332 14.10 -9.58 6.73
N PHE A 333 13.12 -9.12 7.49
CA PHE A 333 13.27 -8.69 8.88
C PHE A 333 12.82 -9.76 9.89
N GLU A 334 12.25 -10.87 9.40
CA GLU A 334 11.74 -11.97 10.21
C GLU A 334 12.62 -13.23 10.03
N LYS A 335 13.12 -13.83 11.13
CA LYS A 335 13.87 -15.10 11.08
C LYS A 335 12.91 -16.28 10.85
N THR A 336 12.37 -16.42 9.64
CA THR A 336 11.46 -17.52 9.26
C THR A 336 12.17 -18.59 8.43
N GLN A 337 11.58 -19.79 8.37
CA GLN A 337 11.98 -20.84 7.43
C GLN A 337 11.22 -20.74 6.09
N LEU A 338 10.72 -19.54 5.75
CA LEU A 338 10.11 -19.25 4.45
C LEU A 338 11.19 -18.79 3.48
N ALA A 339 11.35 -19.51 2.37
CA ALA A 339 12.33 -19.19 1.34
C ALA A 339 11.61 -18.87 0.02
N PHE A 340 11.70 -17.62 -0.43
CA PHE A 340 11.13 -17.18 -1.70
C PHE A 340 12.16 -17.33 -2.82
N ARG A 341 11.88 -18.22 -3.78
CA ARG A 341 12.85 -18.61 -4.80
C ARG A 341 12.61 -17.88 -6.10
N LYS A 342 11.45 -18.07 -6.75
CA LYS A 342 11.10 -17.44 -8.02
C LYS A 342 9.80 -16.65 -7.91
N ALA A 343 9.74 -15.49 -8.54
CA ALA A 343 8.49 -14.75 -8.72
C ALA A 343 8.29 -14.35 -10.18
N ILE A 344 7.09 -14.57 -10.70
CA ILE A 344 6.67 -14.16 -12.04
C ILE A 344 5.62 -13.06 -11.87
N PHE A 345 5.95 -11.85 -12.31
CA PHE A 345 5.04 -10.71 -12.35
C PHE A 345 4.34 -10.65 -13.70
N VAL A 346 3.02 -10.76 -13.73
CA VAL A 346 2.22 -10.68 -14.96
C VAL A 346 1.40 -9.40 -14.90
N ALA A 347 1.68 -8.46 -15.81
CA ALA A 347 0.98 -7.17 -15.90
C ALA A 347 0.90 -6.39 -14.58
N CYS A 348 1.91 -6.50 -13.71
CA CYS A 348 1.85 -5.95 -12.36
C CYS A 348 1.98 -4.43 -12.32
N THR A 349 1.31 -3.77 -11.38
CA THR A 349 1.38 -2.31 -11.18
C THR A 349 2.63 -1.88 -10.41
N ASN A 350 3.80 -2.41 -10.79
CA ASN A 350 5.03 -2.25 -10.02
C ASN A 350 5.51 -0.79 -9.94
N GLY A 351 5.33 -0.01 -11.00
CA GLY A 351 5.52 1.45 -11.04
C GLY A 351 4.23 2.26 -10.86
N GLY A 352 3.11 1.62 -10.51
CA GLY A 352 1.77 2.22 -10.46
C GLY A 352 0.99 2.15 -11.78
N THR A 353 -0.18 2.76 -11.83
CA THR A 353 -0.99 2.96 -13.05
C THR A 353 -1.70 4.31 -13.01
N GLU A 354 -1.64 5.07 -14.11
CA GLU A 354 -2.31 6.37 -14.22
C GLU A 354 -3.84 6.30 -13.97
N LEU A 355 -4.47 5.12 -14.12
CA LEU A 355 -5.89 4.93 -13.79
C LEU A 355 -6.20 4.97 -12.30
N ALA A 356 -5.20 4.77 -11.44
CA ALA A 356 -5.37 4.82 -10.00
C ALA A 356 -5.57 6.26 -9.48
N ASN A 357 -5.13 7.26 -10.24
CA ASN A 357 -5.37 8.68 -9.94
C ASN A 357 -6.89 8.97 -9.91
N ASP A 358 -7.36 9.70 -8.91
CA ASP A 358 -8.78 10.03 -8.71
C ASP A 358 -9.45 10.70 -9.91
N GLU A 359 -8.74 11.62 -10.56
CA GLU A 359 -9.20 12.29 -11.79
C GLU A 359 -9.54 11.28 -12.91
N ASN A 360 -8.97 10.07 -12.84
CA ASN A 360 -9.11 9.00 -13.81
C ASN A 360 -10.03 7.86 -13.38
N TRP A 361 -10.62 7.86 -12.18
CA TRP A 361 -11.47 6.75 -11.71
C TRP A 361 -12.67 6.47 -12.61
N LYS A 362 -13.23 7.51 -13.25
CA LYS A 362 -14.28 7.30 -14.27
C LYS A 362 -13.75 6.48 -15.46
N TYR A 363 -12.54 6.78 -15.94
CA TYR A 363 -11.89 5.99 -16.98
C TYR A 363 -11.58 4.58 -16.50
N LEU A 364 -11.15 4.42 -15.25
CA LEU A 364 -10.88 3.11 -14.64
C LEU A 364 -12.13 2.23 -14.64
N VAL A 365 -13.26 2.70 -14.10
CA VAL A 365 -14.50 1.89 -14.03
C VAL A 365 -15.06 1.57 -15.41
N ASP A 366 -15.00 2.53 -16.36
CA ASP A 366 -15.43 2.30 -17.74
C ASP A 366 -14.50 1.27 -18.43
N SER A 367 -13.18 1.39 -18.27
CA SER A 367 -12.21 0.50 -18.90
C SER A 367 -12.31 -0.91 -18.35
N TYR A 368 -12.31 -1.08 -17.02
CA TYR A 368 -12.46 -2.39 -16.37
C TYR A 368 -13.78 -3.07 -16.74
N THR A 369 -14.90 -2.34 -16.78
CA THR A 369 -16.20 -2.91 -17.18
C THR A 369 -16.12 -3.48 -18.61
N ASN A 370 -15.49 -2.76 -19.55
CA ASN A 370 -15.43 -3.16 -20.95
C ASN A 370 -14.40 -4.26 -21.25
N ILE A 371 -13.23 -4.26 -20.60
CA ILE A 371 -12.23 -5.33 -20.79
C ILE A 371 -12.71 -6.65 -20.17
N LEU A 372 -13.44 -6.61 -19.04
CA LEU A 372 -14.06 -7.80 -18.45
C LEU A 372 -15.20 -8.34 -19.32
N ALA A 373 -16.03 -7.44 -19.86
CA ALA A 373 -17.04 -7.76 -20.86
C ALA A 373 -16.43 -8.46 -22.09
N GLY A 374 -15.36 -7.88 -22.65
CA GLY A 374 -14.64 -8.49 -23.77
C GLY A 374 -14.02 -9.84 -23.45
N ALA A 375 -13.41 -9.98 -22.27
CA ALA A 375 -12.84 -11.26 -21.81
C ALA A 375 -13.92 -12.34 -21.67
N SER A 376 -15.09 -11.98 -21.14
CA SER A 376 -16.25 -12.87 -21.05
C SER A 376 -16.70 -13.36 -22.43
N ARG A 377 -16.74 -12.49 -23.45
CA ARG A 377 -17.09 -12.88 -24.83
C ARG A 377 -16.04 -13.76 -25.48
N LEU A 378 -14.76 -13.46 -25.28
CA LEU A 378 -13.66 -14.25 -25.81
C LEU A 378 -13.68 -15.66 -25.21
N LEU A 379 -13.76 -15.77 -23.88
CA LEU A 379 -13.74 -17.04 -23.16
C LEU A 379 -15.07 -17.82 -23.25
N GLY A 380 -16.20 -17.14 -23.43
CA GLY A 380 -17.52 -17.76 -23.60
C GLY A 380 -17.67 -18.60 -24.87
N LYS A 381 -16.71 -18.50 -25.81
CA LYS A 381 -16.61 -19.37 -27.00
C LYS A 381 -15.99 -20.74 -26.70
N LEU A 382 -15.48 -20.95 -25.48
CA LEU A 382 -14.84 -22.18 -25.04
C LEU A 382 -15.87 -23.19 -24.50
N PRO A 383 -15.53 -24.50 -24.46
CA PRO A 383 -16.47 -25.56 -24.07
C PRO A 383 -17.10 -25.38 -22.69
N ASN A 384 -16.42 -24.69 -21.76
CA ASN A 384 -16.85 -24.44 -20.39
C ASN A 384 -17.38 -23.00 -20.18
N ALA A 385 -18.36 -22.57 -20.99
CA ALA A 385 -18.92 -21.22 -21.00
C ALA A 385 -19.51 -20.68 -19.65
N LYS A 386 -19.61 -21.50 -18.60
CA LYS A 386 -20.13 -21.09 -17.28
C LYS A 386 -19.10 -20.33 -16.44
N LEU A 387 -17.82 -20.70 -16.51
CA LEU A 387 -16.77 -20.11 -15.66
C LEU A 387 -16.52 -18.62 -15.97
N PRO A 388 -16.39 -18.19 -17.24
CA PRO A 388 -16.20 -16.76 -17.56
C PRO A 388 -17.34 -15.88 -17.03
N MET A 389 -18.56 -16.41 -17.02
CA MET A 389 -19.74 -15.69 -16.50
C MET A 389 -19.72 -15.53 -14.98
N VAL A 390 -19.17 -16.50 -14.23
CA VAL A 390 -19.00 -16.40 -12.79
C VAL A 390 -17.95 -15.33 -12.44
N ILE A 391 -16.81 -15.36 -13.13
CA ILE A 391 -15.73 -14.37 -12.96
C ILE A 391 -16.25 -12.97 -13.28
N PHE A 392 -16.89 -12.79 -14.43
CA PHE A 392 -17.48 -11.53 -14.86
C PHE A 392 -18.47 -10.98 -13.83
N ARG A 393 -19.37 -11.84 -13.33
CA ARG A 393 -20.37 -11.47 -12.32
C ARG A 393 -19.74 -11.00 -11.01
N GLN A 394 -18.70 -11.68 -10.52
CA GLN A 394 -18.01 -11.30 -9.28
C GLN A 394 -17.32 -9.95 -9.43
N SER A 395 -16.54 -9.75 -10.50
CA SER A 395 -15.83 -8.48 -10.74
C SER A 395 -16.78 -7.30 -10.95
N VAL A 396 -17.91 -7.49 -11.64
CA VAL A 396 -18.93 -6.44 -11.82
C VAL A 396 -19.54 -5.99 -10.49
N LYS A 397 -19.71 -6.89 -9.51
CA LYS A 397 -20.20 -6.49 -8.18
C LYS A 397 -19.23 -5.54 -7.49
N THR A 398 -17.94 -5.86 -7.52
CA THR A 398 -16.88 -5.02 -6.93
C THR A 398 -16.79 -3.65 -7.61
N ILE A 399 -16.83 -3.62 -8.94
CA ILE A 399 -16.88 -2.36 -9.72
C ILE A 399 -18.15 -1.58 -9.37
N GLY A 400 -19.31 -2.24 -9.30
CA GLY A 400 -20.59 -1.62 -8.97
C GLY A 400 -20.58 -0.96 -7.59
N SER A 401 -19.84 -1.49 -6.62
CA SER A 401 -19.65 -0.85 -5.32
C SER A 401 -18.79 0.42 -5.40
N LEU A 402 -17.70 0.41 -6.18
CA LEU A 402 -16.90 1.61 -6.44
C LEU A 402 -17.72 2.69 -7.16
N VAL A 403 -18.55 2.32 -8.14
CA VAL A 403 -19.44 3.27 -8.82
C VAL A 403 -20.47 3.86 -7.83
N LYS A 404 -21.05 3.03 -6.95
CA LYS A 404 -21.94 3.48 -5.86
C LYS A 404 -21.26 4.51 -4.97
N TYR A 405 -19.98 4.28 -4.67
CA TYR A 405 -19.15 5.17 -3.87
C TYR A 405 -18.89 6.50 -4.58
N MET A 406 -18.43 6.45 -5.82
CA MET A 406 -18.18 7.64 -6.66
C MET A 406 -19.42 8.52 -6.86
N ALA A 407 -20.62 7.94 -6.82
CA ALA A 407 -21.89 8.65 -7.00
C ALA A 407 -22.38 9.40 -5.76
N GLN A 408 -21.72 9.28 -4.61
CA GLN A 408 -22.09 10.00 -3.39
C GLN A 408 -21.37 11.35 -3.37
N ASP A 409 -22.11 12.45 -3.15
CA ASP A 409 -21.64 13.86 -3.17
C ASP A 409 -20.49 14.19 -2.17
N ALA A 410 -19.91 13.18 -1.49
CA ALA A 410 -18.86 13.27 -0.46
C ALA A 410 -17.46 12.80 -0.92
N VAL A 411 -17.26 12.45 -2.20
CA VAL A 411 -15.94 12.08 -2.71
C VAL A 411 -15.15 13.34 -3.09
N GLN A 412 -14.53 13.94 -2.07
CA GLN A 412 -13.29 14.69 -2.19
C GLN A 412 -12.25 13.88 -1.39
N ASP A 413 -11.02 13.79 -1.89
CA ASP A 413 -9.82 13.32 -1.14
C ASP A 413 -9.54 11.79 -1.09
N ASN A 414 -9.39 11.12 -2.25
CA ASN A 414 -8.66 9.82 -2.35
C ASN A 414 -9.09 8.68 -1.41
N ALA A 415 -10.38 8.53 -1.08
CA ALA A 415 -10.84 7.63 -0.02
C ALA A 415 -11.02 6.12 -0.40
N VAL A 416 -10.21 5.61 -1.34
CA VAL A 416 -10.11 4.16 -1.66
C VAL A 416 -8.66 3.67 -1.48
N PRO A 417 -8.26 3.21 -0.28
CA PRO A 417 -6.87 2.86 0.06
C PRO A 417 -6.22 1.84 -0.88
N GLY A 418 -7.00 0.88 -1.38
CA GLY A 418 -6.48 -0.15 -2.28
C GLY A 418 -6.11 0.37 -3.67
N LEU A 419 -6.80 1.42 -4.16
CA LEU A 419 -6.52 2.07 -5.44
C LEU A 419 -5.42 3.11 -5.31
N SER A 420 -5.48 3.98 -4.28
CA SER A 420 -4.49 5.05 -4.09
C SER A 420 -3.06 4.51 -3.89
N ALA A 421 -2.91 3.30 -3.32
CA ALA A 421 -1.63 2.63 -3.22
C ALA A 421 -0.99 2.22 -4.57
N MET A 422 -1.72 2.34 -5.68
CA MET A 422 -1.24 2.08 -7.04
C MET A 422 -0.99 3.37 -7.86
N GLU A 423 -1.15 4.55 -7.27
CA GLU A 423 -0.89 5.83 -7.95
C GLU A 423 0.60 5.94 -8.34
N PRO A 424 0.92 6.22 -9.61
CA PRO A 424 2.29 6.49 -10.04
C PRO A 424 2.88 7.66 -9.25
N GLY A 425 4.07 7.48 -8.70
CA GLY A 425 4.70 8.48 -7.83
C GLY A 425 4.03 8.67 -6.47
N GLY A 426 2.92 7.97 -6.19
CA GLY A 426 2.27 7.94 -4.88
C GLY A 426 3.19 7.36 -3.80
N GLN A 427 2.93 7.67 -2.53
CA GLN A 427 3.84 7.34 -1.42
C GLN A 427 4.18 5.84 -1.35
N PHE A 428 3.19 4.95 -1.55
CA PHE A 428 3.40 3.51 -1.50
C PHE A 428 4.33 3.02 -2.63
N VAL A 429 4.02 3.38 -3.88
CA VAL A 429 4.79 3.00 -5.07
C VAL A 429 6.20 3.60 -5.01
N THR A 430 6.33 4.85 -4.57
CA THR A 430 7.62 5.50 -4.39
C THR A 430 8.45 4.80 -3.32
N ALA A 431 7.86 4.49 -2.15
CA ALA A 431 8.56 3.83 -1.05
C ALA A 431 9.05 2.43 -1.45
N ILE A 432 8.20 1.60 -2.07
CA ILE A 432 8.56 0.24 -2.45
C ILE A 432 9.59 0.19 -3.60
N ASN A 433 9.67 1.26 -4.41
CA ASN A 433 10.67 1.42 -5.47
C ASN A 433 11.91 2.22 -5.02
N THR A 434 11.96 2.71 -3.77
CA THR A 434 13.12 3.41 -3.21
C THR A 434 13.98 2.45 -2.38
N ARG A 435 15.32 2.57 -2.48
CA ARG A 435 16.27 1.65 -1.84
C ARG A 435 16.45 1.92 -0.34
N PRO A 436 16.12 0.99 0.59
CA PRO A 436 16.47 1.13 1.99
C PRO A 436 17.94 0.78 2.22
N LEU A 437 18.66 1.58 3.01
CA LEU A 437 20.08 1.32 3.37
C LEU A 437 20.27 0.04 4.20
N THR A 438 19.22 -0.45 4.86
CA THR A 438 19.20 -1.62 5.75
C THR A 438 18.97 -2.95 5.03
N ARG A 439 18.65 -2.93 3.72
CA ARG A 439 18.27 -4.14 2.97
C ARG A 439 19.48 -4.80 2.31
N THR A 440 19.90 -5.94 2.84
CA THR A 440 21.09 -6.68 2.38
C THR A 440 20.80 -7.90 1.50
N ARG A 441 19.53 -8.31 1.35
CA ARG A 441 19.10 -9.50 0.58
C ARG A 441 17.88 -9.22 -0.31
N PRO A 442 17.76 -9.89 -1.47
CA PRO A 442 16.62 -9.72 -2.36
C PRO A 442 15.37 -10.42 -1.78
N GLY A 443 14.17 -9.95 -2.14
CA GLY A 443 12.92 -10.50 -1.60
C GLY A 443 12.63 -11.92 -2.11
N ALA A 444 12.95 -12.18 -3.38
CA ALA A 444 13.04 -13.51 -3.96
C ALA A 444 14.40 -13.68 -4.66
N SER A 445 14.82 -14.93 -4.87
CA SER A 445 16.11 -15.23 -5.51
C SER A 445 16.13 -14.95 -7.02
N SER A 446 14.97 -14.89 -7.67
CA SER A 446 14.85 -14.70 -9.13
C SER A 446 13.51 -14.04 -9.49
N TYR A 447 13.57 -12.98 -10.28
CA TYR A 447 12.38 -12.27 -10.75
C TYR A 447 12.22 -12.41 -12.27
N TYR A 448 10.99 -12.60 -12.71
CA TYR A 448 10.58 -12.65 -14.11
C TYR A 448 9.37 -11.74 -14.32
N ALA A 449 9.18 -11.22 -15.53
CA ALA A 449 8.05 -10.34 -15.81
C ALA A 449 7.46 -10.54 -17.21
N ILE A 450 6.13 -10.48 -17.31
CA ILE A 450 5.35 -10.56 -18.56
C ILE A 450 4.53 -9.29 -18.69
N GLY A 451 4.59 -8.67 -19.86
CA GLY A 451 3.81 -7.47 -20.19
C GLY A 451 3.42 -7.42 -21.66
N SER A 452 2.42 -6.61 -21.98
CA SER A 452 1.85 -6.43 -23.33
C SER A 452 1.66 -4.94 -23.62
N ASP A 453 1.67 -4.61 -24.91
CA ASP A 453 1.28 -3.31 -25.45
C ASP A 453 0.10 -3.53 -26.41
N PHE A 454 -1.09 -3.15 -25.99
CA PHE A 454 -2.33 -3.47 -26.69
C PHE A 454 -2.66 -2.39 -27.73
N GLU A 455 -2.47 -2.74 -29.01
CA GLU A 455 -2.84 -1.90 -30.16
C GLU A 455 -3.68 -2.71 -31.17
N PRO A 456 -5.00 -2.48 -31.25
CA PRO A 456 -5.87 -3.22 -32.16
C PRO A 456 -5.71 -2.72 -33.61
N ASP A 457 -5.37 -3.61 -34.54
CA ASP A 457 -5.40 -3.32 -35.99
C ASP A 457 -6.83 -3.38 -36.54
N LYS A 458 -7.14 -2.51 -37.51
CA LYS A 458 -8.41 -2.46 -38.26
C LYS A 458 -8.70 -3.76 -39.02
N ALA A 459 -7.67 -4.52 -39.42
CA ALA A 459 -7.82 -5.78 -40.14
C ALA A 459 -8.06 -7.00 -39.22
N THR A 460 -7.62 -6.94 -37.96
CA THR A 460 -7.56 -8.08 -37.02
C THR A 460 -8.70 -8.06 -35.98
N TYR A 461 -9.63 -7.11 -36.08
CA TYR A 461 -10.67 -6.92 -35.09
C TYR A 461 -11.69 -8.07 -35.03
N ARG A 462 -11.66 -8.86 -33.95
CA ARG A 462 -12.56 -10.01 -33.70
C ARG A 462 -13.91 -9.66 -33.06
N GLY A 463 -14.22 -8.38 -32.80
CA GLY A 463 -15.52 -7.98 -32.24
C GLY A 463 -15.64 -8.01 -30.71
N GLU A 464 -14.65 -8.55 -29.99
CA GLU A 464 -14.83 -9.00 -28.60
C GLU A 464 -14.84 -7.86 -27.57
N LEU A 465 -13.93 -6.88 -27.66
CA LEU A 465 -13.88 -5.73 -26.74
C LEU A 465 -14.98 -4.66 -26.98
N GLY A 466 -15.92 -4.91 -27.89
CA GLY A 466 -16.92 -3.93 -28.31
C GLY A 466 -16.36 -2.93 -29.34
N LYS A 467 -17.18 -2.58 -30.33
CA LYS A 467 -16.71 -1.84 -31.52
C LYS A 467 -16.23 -0.44 -31.19
N ARG A 468 -16.88 0.20 -30.22
CA ARG A 468 -16.61 1.60 -29.83
C ARG A 468 -15.34 1.72 -28.99
N LEU A 469 -15.10 0.76 -28.08
CA LEU A 469 -13.86 0.74 -27.31
C LEU A 469 -12.64 0.57 -28.23
N VAL A 470 -12.71 -0.32 -29.22
CA VAL A 470 -11.59 -0.51 -30.16
C VAL A 470 -11.32 0.73 -31.02
N ILE A 471 -12.36 1.41 -31.50
CA ILE A 471 -12.18 2.70 -32.21
C ILE A 471 -11.45 3.71 -31.30
N LYS A 472 -11.82 3.77 -30.02
CA LYS A 472 -11.22 4.68 -29.04
C LYS A 472 -9.74 4.37 -28.77
N VAL A 473 -9.38 3.09 -28.70
CA VAL A 473 -7.98 2.65 -28.55
C VAL A 473 -7.20 2.96 -29.83
N ALA A 474 -7.75 2.61 -31.00
CA ALA A 474 -7.11 2.88 -32.31
C ALA A 474 -6.93 4.38 -32.61
N ASP A 475 -7.75 5.25 -32.02
CA ASP A 475 -7.60 6.71 -32.10
C ASP A 475 -6.53 7.25 -31.12
N GLY A 476 -5.85 6.38 -30.35
CA GLY A 476 -4.80 6.74 -29.39
C GLY A 476 -5.31 7.58 -28.22
N LEU A 477 -6.59 7.44 -27.83
CA LEU A 477 -7.15 8.17 -26.69
C LEU A 477 -6.73 7.54 -25.35
N VAL A 478 -6.50 6.23 -25.32
CA VAL A 478 -5.96 5.54 -24.13
C VAL A 478 -4.50 5.92 -23.95
N ASP A 479 -3.69 5.86 -25.01
CA ASP A 479 -2.27 6.26 -24.96
C ASP A 479 -2.08 7.74 -24.60
N ARG A 480 -2.99 8.62 -25.02
CA ARG A 480 -2.97 10.04 -24.62
C ARG A 480 -3.35 10.28 -23.15
N LEU A 481 -4.05 9.35 -22.52
CA LEU A 481 -4.38 9.40 -21.09
C LEU A 481 -3.22 8.83 -20.26
N MET A 482 -2.65 7.71 -20.70
CA MET A 482 -1.57 6.97 -20.03
C MET A 482 -0.17 7.50 -20.31
N GLY A 483 0.00 8.26 -21.40
CA GLY A 483 1.28 8.81 -21.83
C GLY A 483 2.12 7.88 -22.71
N GLU A 484 2.01 6.55 -22.58
CA GLU A 484 2.89 5.56 -23.23
C GLU A 484 2.16 4.23 -23.59
N ALA A 485 2.91 3.25 -24.12
CA ALA A 485 2.49 1.87 -24.40
C ALA A 485 1.85 1.19 -23.16
N ASN A 486 0.73 0.49 -23.34
CA ASN A 486 -0.07 -0.03 -22.20
C ASN A 486 -0.96 -1.23 -22.59
N ASP A 487 -1.43 -1.99 -21.60
CA ASP A 487 -2.35 -3.13 -21.80
C ASP A 487 -3.84 -2.79 -21.55
N LEU A 488 -4.20 -1.52 -21.73
CA LEU A 488 -5.47 -0.87 -21.34
C LEU A 488 -5.62 -0.52 -19.85
N VAL A 489 -4.74 -1.00 -18.97
CA VAL A 489 -4.82 -0.71 -17.54
C VAL A 489 -3.49 -0.26 -16.97
N VAL A 490 -2.39 -0.92 -17.30
CA VAL A 490 -1.07 -0.63 -16.74
C VAL A 490 -0.13 -0.26 -17.87
N ASP A 491 0.71 0.74 -17.61
CA ASP A 491 1.76 1.15 -18.52
C ASP A 491 2.81 0.04 -18.64
N THR A 492 3.23 -0.28 -19.86
CA THR A 492 4.14 -1.40 -20.11
C THR A 492 5.46 -1.21 -19.36
N ASP A 493 5.99 0.02 -19.28
CA ASP A 493 7.20 0.32 -18.52
C ASP A 493 7.01 0.10 -17.01
N SER A 494 5.85 0.50 -16.46
CA SER A 494 5.50 0.30 -15.05
C SER A 494 5.55 -1.18 -14.66
N MET A 495 5.15 -2.10 -15.56
CA MET A 495 5.17 -3.54 -15.30
C MET A 495 6.55 -4.08 -14.95
N PHE A 496 7.61 -3.45 -15.46
CA PHE A 496 8.98 -3.94 -15.36
C PHE A 496 9.83 -3.22 -14.29
N VAL A 497 9.23 -2.32 -13.48
CA VAL A 497 9.89 -1.58 -12.39
C VAL A 497 10.00 -2.45 -11.13
N ILE A 498 10.88 -3.45 -11.13
CA ILE A 498 10.94 -4.48 -10.08
C ILE A 498 12.13 -4.32 -9.12
N ASP A 499 13.04 -3.34 -9.29
CA ASP A 499 14.33 -3.32 -8.57
C ASP A 499 14.73 -1.99 -7.89
N PRO A 500 14.87 -1.99 -6.55
CA PRO A 500 15.74 -1.06 -5.83
C PRO A 500 17.01 -1.67 -5.18
N VAL A 501 17.29 -2.98 -5.27
CA VAL A 501 18.45 -3.61 -4.56
C VAL A 501 19.42 -4.34 -5.48
N CYS A 502 20.73 -4.13 -5.29
CA CYS A 502 21.82 -4.63 -6.15
C CYS A 502 21.89 -6.17 -6.38
N SER A 503 21.26 -6.97 -5.51
CA SER A 503 21.28 -8.43 -5.54
C SER A 503 20.00 -9.06 -6.09
N ALA A 504 18.91 -8.30 -6.19
CA ALA A 504 17.74 -8.68 -6.95
C ALA A 504 18.04 -8.36 -8.42
N LYS A 505 17.74 -9.31 -9.31
CA LYS A 505 17.84 -9.09 -10.76
C LYS A 505 16.58 -9.63 -11.39
N LEU A 506 15.85 -8.76 -12.07
CA LEU A 506 14.93 -9.18 -13.12
C LEU A 506 15.72 -9.95 -14.18
N LEU A 507 15.61 -11.27 -14.17
CA LEU A 507 16.45 -12.17 -14.96
C LEU A 507 16.00 -12.22 -16.41
N GLU A 508 14.68 -12.23 -16.64
CA GLU A 508 14.10 -12.32 -17.97
C GLU A 508 12.78 -11.54 -18.01
N LYS A 509 12.50 -10.95 -19.18
CA LYS A 509 11.26 -10.24 -19.48
C LYS A 509 10.68 -10.84 -20.74
N LEU A 510 9.37 -11.06 -20.76
CA LEU A 510 8.61 -11.38 -21.96
C LEU A 510 7.68 -10.19 -22.31
N PRO A 511 8.14 -9.22 -23.11
CA PRO A 511 7.27 -8.22 -23.69
C PRO A 511 6.61 -8.79 -24.96
N PHE A 512 5.28 -8.87 -24.98
CA PHE A 512 4.53 -9.26 -26.19
C PHE A 512 4.55 -8.18 -27.29
N GLY A 513 5.01 -6.96 -26.96
CA GLY A 513 5.03 -5.82 -27.87
C GLY A 513 3.63 -5.45 -28.36
N LYS A 514 3.57 -4.64 -29.42
CA LYS A 514 2.33 -4.15 -30.01
C LYS A 514 1.51 -5.30 -30.60
N ASN A 515 0.33 -5.56 -30.04
CA ASN A 515 -0.57 -6.59 -30.52
C ASN A 515 -2.04 -6.28 -30.22
N GLY A 516 -2.96 -6.86 -30.99
CA GLY A 516 -4.40 -6.66 -30.81
C GLY A 516 -5.10 -7.76 -30.02
N GLU A 517 -4.35 -8.63 -29.33
CA GLU A 517 -4.88 -9.90 -28.78
C GLU A 517 -4.76 -10.02 -27.26
N ILE A 518 -3.72 -9.44 -26.67
CA ILE A 518 -3.36 -9.57 -25.24
C ILE A 518 -3.55 -8.23 -24.54
N TYR A 519 -4.64 -8.12 -23.80
CA TYR A 519 -4.97 -6.99 -22.91
C TYR A 519 -5.09 -7.47 -21.46
N HIS A 520 -5.20 -6.51 -20.53
CA HIS A 520 -4.98 -6.73 -19.09
C HIS A 520 -5.61 -8.01 -18.51
N THR A 521 -6.87 -8.33 -18.81
CA THR A 521 -7.60 -9.43 -18.15
C THR A 521 -7.49 -10.79 -18.85
N VAL A 522 -6.73 -10.91 -19.95
CA VAL A 522 -6.69 -12.14 -20.76
C VAL A 522 -5.32 -12.83 -20.82
N TYR A 523 -4.30 -12.38 -20.08
CA TYR A 523 -2.97 -13.01 -20.08
C TYR A 523 -3.02 -14.53 -19.82
N PHE A 524 -3.71 -14.98 -18.77
CA PHE A 524 -3.76 -16.41 -18.43
C PHE A 524 -4.64 -17.25 -19.35
N SER A 525 -5.35 -16.63 -20.30
CA SER A 525 -6.01 -17.34 -21.40
C SER A 525 -5.08 -17.63 -22.57
N GLN A 526 -3.90 -17.01 -22.60
CA GLN A 526 -2.93 -17.16 -23.68
C GLN A 526 -2.03 -18.39 -23.44
N PRO A 527 -1.98 -19.35 -24.37
CA PRO A 527 -1.10 -20.52 -24.25
C PRO A 527 0.37 -20.15 -24.03
N GLN A 528 0.83 -19.05 -24.64
CA GLN A 528 2.19 -18.52 -24.52
C GLN A 528 2.55 -18.17 -23.07
N VAL A 529 1.62 -17.56 -22.34
CA VAL A 529 1.83 -17.19 -20.92
C VAL A 529 1.97 -18.44 -20.06
N ALA A 530 1.10 -19.45 -20.24
CA ALA A 530 1.18 -20.70 -19.51
C ALA A 530 2.47 -21.48 -19.81
N ARG A 531 2.91 -21.52 -21.08
CA ARG A 531 4.18 -22.15 -21.48
C ARG A 531 5.37 -21.43 -20.85
N GLN A 532 5.40 -20.10 -20.89
CA GLN A 532 6.48 -19.31 -20.30
C GLN A 532 6.55 -19.50 -18.78
N CYS A 533 5.41 -19.46 -18.09
CA CYS A 533 5.34 -19.75 -16.65
C CYS A 533 5.88 -21.15 -16.34
N SER A 534 5.51 -22.15 -17.15
CA SER A 534 6.02 -23.52 -17.01
C SER A 534 7.55 -23.59 -17.15
N GLN A 535 8.11 -22.86 -18.10
CA GLN A 535 9.55 -22.79 -18.34
C GLN A 535 10.30 -22.10 -17.18
N TRP A 536 9.86 -20.91 -16.77
CA TRP A 536 10.52 -20.15 -15.71
C TRP A 536 10.41 -20.80 -14.34
N LEU A 537 9.29 -21.43 -14.02
CA LEU A 537 9.14 -22.24 -12.80
C LEU A 537 9.95 -23.54 -12.87
N GLY A 538 10.34 -23.98 -14.07
CA GLY A 538 11.09 -25.22 -14.30
C GLY A 538 10.21 -26.47 -14.23
N LEU A 539 8.92 -26.31 -14.50
CA LEU A 539 7.92 -27.36 -14.53
C LEU A 539 8.07 -28.24 -15.78
N ILE A 540 8.38 -27.61 -16.91
CA ILE A 540 8.89 -28.33 -18.05
C ILE A 540 10.36 -28.55 -17.75
N GLN A 541 10.70 -29.77 -17.33
CA GLN A 541 12.10 -30.15 -17.30
C GLN A 541 12.59 -30.09 -18.75
N THR A 542 13.28 -29.00 -19.11
CA THR A 542 14.44 -29.10 -20.00
C THR A 542 15.50 -29.89 -19.25
N ASN A 543 15.18 -31.15 -19.02
CA ASN A 543 16.05 -32.28 -18.86
C ASN A 543 17.41 -31.90 -18.24
N ARG A 544 17.41 -31.36 -17.01
CA ARG A 544 18.64 -30.99 -16.29
C ARG A 544 19.49 -32.22 -15.98
N ALA A 545 18.89 -33.41 -15.97
CA ALA A 545 19.58 -34.70 -15.92
C ALA A 545 20.26 -35.04 -17.25
N VAL A 546 19.62 -34.75 -18.38
CA VAL A 546 20.21 -34.94 -19.72
C VAL A 546 21.26 -33.88 -20.02
N ALA A 547 21.09 -32.61 -19.65
CA ALA A 547 22.11 -31.57 -19.82
C ALA A 547 23.37 -31.74 -18.93
N LYS A 548 23.34 -32.70 -17.99
CA LYS A 548 24.51 -33.11 -17.19
C LYS A 548 25.32 -34.23 -17.85
N ASN A 549 24.68 -35.11 -18.64
CA ASN A 549 25.32 -36.25 -19.29
C ASN A 549 25.37 -36.17 -20.83
N ALA A 550 24.57 -35.31 -21.45
CA ALA A 550 24.60 -35.01 -22.88
C ALA A 550 25.79 -34.09 -23.17
N PRO A 551 26.61 -34.38 -24.21
CA PRO A 551 27.69 -33.49 -24.60
C PRO A 551 27.10 -32.15 -25.06
N ARG A 552 27.31 -31.10 -24.26
CA ARG A 552 26.70 -29.77 -24.47
C ARG A 552 27.04 -29.14 -25.82
N SER A 553 28.10 -29.60 -26.49
CA SER A 553 28.58 -28.99 -27.74
C SER A 553 27.78 -29.39 -28.97
N TRP A 554 27.27 -30.63 -29.07
CA TRP A 554 26.63 -31.13 -30.30
C TRP A 554 25.15 -31.50 -30.15
N TRP A 555 24.61 -31.68 -28.93
CA TRP A 555 23.21 -32.14 -28.75
C TRP A 555 22.19 -31.22 -29.44
N LYS A 556 22.37 -29.90 -29.32
CA LYS A 556 21.51 -28.90 -29.98
C LYS A 556 21.69 -28.84 -31.50
N GLU A 557 22.74 -29.45 -32.05
CA GLU A 557 22.98 -29.52 -33.49
C GLU A 557 22.17 -30.64 -34.16
N ALA A 558 21.63 -31.59 -33.38
CA ALA A 558 20.90 -32.75 -33.88
C ALA A 558 19.51 -32.96 -33.26
N VAL A 559 19.17 -32.29 -32.16
CA VAL A 559 17.91 -32.51 -31.42
C VAL A 559 17.17 -31.19 -31.21
N SER A 560 15.92 -31.13 -31.67
CA SER A 560 14.99 -30.03 -31.41
C SER A 560 14.06 -30.38 -30.26
N ASP A 561 13.93 -29.49 -29.28
CA ASP A 561 12.90 -29.51 -28.23
C ASP A 561 11.66 -28.69 -28.60
N ASP A 562 11.69 -28.05 -29.77
CA ASP A 562 10.61 -27.22 -30.31
C ASP A 562 9.63 -28.06 -31.14
N PHE A 563 8.66 -28.67 -30.44
CA PHE A 563 7.63 -29.52 -31.04
C PHE A 563 6.27 -29.43 -30.32
N GLN A 564 5.19 -29.71 -31.06
CA GLN A 564 3.83 -29.85 -30.54
C GLN A 564 3.33 -31.28 -30.71
N ILE A 565 2.59 -31.81 -29.74
CA ILE A 565 2.00 -33.15 -29.83
C ILE A 565 0.54 -33.05 -30.28
N VAL A 566 0.14 -33.88 -31.24
CA VAL A 566 -1.21 -33.88 -31.82
C VAL A 566 -1.72 -35.32 -31.97
N PRO A 567 -2.94 -35.65 -31.50
CA PRO A 567 -3.53 -36.95 -31.76
C PRO A 567 -3.81 -37.14 -33.26
N GLY A 568 -3.35 -38.26 -33.81
CA GLY A 568 -3.46 -38.58 -35.23
C GLY A 568 -4.87 -38.88 -35.72
N GLN A 569 -5.85 -39.03 -34.82
CA GLN A 569 -7.26 -39.26 -35.13
C GLN A 569 -8.02 -37.97 -35.42
N LEU A 570 -7.43 -36.81 -35.10
CA LEU A 570 -8.05 -35.52 -35.40
C LEU A 570 -8.15 -35.29 -36.90
N SER A 571 -9.21 -34.62 -37.32
CA SER A 571 -9.38 -34.18 -38.71
C SER A 571 -8.36 -33.08 -39.06
N VAL A 572 -8.00 -32.93 -40.34
CA VAL A 572 -7.13 -31.82 -40.78
C VAL A 572 -7.61 -30.48 -40.28
N LYS A 573 -8.91 -30.24 -40.33
CA LYS A 573 -9.52 -28.98 -39.92
C LYS A 573 -9.31 -28.70 -38.43
N GLU A 574 -9.39 -29.73 -37.59
CA GLU A 574 -9.09 -29.62 -36.17
C GLU A 574 -7.59 -29.42 -35.93
N VAL A 575 -6.75 -30.09 -36.72
CA VAL A 575 -5.29 -29.92 -36.66
C VAL A 575 -4.88 -28.51 -37.08
N GLU A 576 -5.38 -28.00 -38.21
CA GLU A 576 -5.14 -26.62 -38.68
C GLU A 576 -5.53 -25.61 -37.61
N LYS A 577 -6.67 -25.80 -36.93
CA LYS A 577 -7.11 -24.96 -35.82
C LYS A 577 -6.20 -25.07 -34.59
N ASN A 578 -5.76 -26.28 -34.25
CA ASN A 578 -4.84 -26.53 -33.13
C ASN A 578 -3.44 -25.95 -33.39
N LEU A 579 -3.06 -25.83 -34.66
CA LEU A 579 -1.78 -25.28 -35.10
C LEU A 579 -1.86 -23.78 -35.41
N GLU A 580 -3.05 -23.18 -35.57
CA GLU A 580 -3.25 -21.80 -36.03
C GLU A 580 -2.50 -20.73 -35.21
N ASN A 581 -2.29 -20.98 -33.90
CA ASN A 581 -1.60 -20.07 -32.97
C ASN A 581 -0.36 -20.70 -32.30
N ASP A 582 0.16 -21.78 -32.88
CA ASP A 582 1.37 -22.46 -32.43
C ASP A 582 2.43 -22.32 -33.53
N ASP A 583 3.68 -22.06 -33.23
CA ASP A 583 4.78 -21.89 -34.20
C ASP A 583 5.82 -23.02 -34.15
N ALA A 584 5.52 -24.12 -33.45
CA ALA A 584 6.47 -25.21 -33.25
C ALA A 584 7.03 -25.77 -34.56
N ARG A 585 8.36 -25.94 -34.63
CA ARG A 585 9.05 -26.45 -35.83
C ARG A 585 8.68 -27.88 -36.21
N PHE A 586 8.37 -28.71 -35.22
CA PHE A 586 7.96 -30.10 -35.41
C PHE A 586 6.59 -30.38 -34.81
N VAL A 587 5.89 -31.33 -35.38
CA VAL A 587 4.65 -31.88 -34.82
C VAL A 587 4.86 -33.37 -34.61
N ILE A 588 4.67 -33.83 -33.37
CA ILE A 588 4.65 -35.23 -33.01
C ILE A 588 3.21 -35.71 -33.11
N VAL A 589 2.94 -36.59 -34.07
CA VAL A 589 1.62 -37.20 -34.22
C VAL A 589 1.56 -38.47 -33.37
N GLU A 590 0.47 -38.66 -32.63
CA GLU A 590 0.23 -39.86 -31.80
C GLU A 590 -0.79 -40.80 -32.45
N ARG A 591 -0.46 -42.08 -32.61
CA ARG A 591 -1.36 -43.09 -33.17
C ARG A 591 -1.40 -44.34 -32.27
N PRO A 592 -2.54 -44.69 -31.66
CA PRO A 592 -2.71 -45.96 -31.00
C PRO A 592 -2.79 -47.08 -32.07
N PHE A 593 -2.00 -48.13 -31.89
CA PHE A 593 -1.94 -49.29 -32.77
C PHE A 593 -1.66 -50.56 -31.96
N GLU A 594 -2.52 -51.56 -32.05
CA GLU A 594 -2.41 -52.87 -31.36
C GLU A 594 -2.13 -52.81 -29.84
N GLY A 595 -2.59 -51.75 -29.16
CA GLY A 595 -2.42 -51.58 -27.72
C GLY A 595 -1.20 -50.75 -27.31
N GLU A 596 -0.39 -50.32 -28.28
CA GLU A 596 0.75 -49.40 -28.08
C GLU A 596 0.45 -48.02 -28.69
N LEU A 597 1.05 -46.97 -28.12
CA LEU A 597 0.95 -45.61 -28.65
C LEU A 597 2.22 -45.28 -29.44
N LEU A 598 2.07 -45.15 -30.75
CA LEU A 598 3.17 -44.87 -31.67
C LEU A 598 3.32 -43.37 -31.93
N HIS A 599 4.56 -42.90 -32.03
CA HIS A 599 4.87 -41.47 -32.20
C HIS A 599 5.64 -41.18 -33.49
N TYR A 600 5.24 -40.11 -34.17
CA TYR A 600 5.78 -39.73 -35.48
C TYR A 600 6.22 -38.28 -35.44
N GLY A 601 7.53 -38.01 -35.48
CA GLY A 601 8.05 -36.65 -35.58
C GLY A 601 7.93 -36.14 -37.01
N ILE A 602 7.24 -35.02 -37.23
CA ILE A 602 6.98 -34.49 -38.57
C ILE A 602 7.40 -33.02 -38.63
N PRO A 603 8.30 -32.62 -39.54
CA PRO A 603 8.59 -31.21 -39.77
C PRO A 603 7.30 -30.48 -40.18
N ARG A 604 7.02 -29.35 -39.53
CA ARG A 604 5.75 -28.63 -39.72
C ARG A 604 5.50 -28.19 -41.16
N LYS A 605 6.56 -27.83 -41.89
CA LYS A 605 6.48 -27.50 -43.33
C LYS A 605 5.89 -28.66 -44.15
N ILE A 606 6.37 -29.89 -43.92
CA ILE A 606 5.91 -31.10 -44.61
C ILE A 606 4.46 -31.41 -44.23
N LEU A 607 4.12 -31.26 -42.94
CA LEU A 607 2.75 -31.42 -42.45
C LEU A 607 1.78 -30.47 -43.17
N ASN A 608 2.14 -29.18 -43.24
CA ASN A 608 1.34 -28.16 -43.90
C ASN A 608 1.20 -28.40 -45.40
N GLU A 609 2.27 -28.80 -46.09
CA GLU A 609 2.23 -29.13 -47.52
C GLU A 609 1.26 -30.31 -47.80
N ARG A 610 1.33 -31.36 -46.98
CA ARG A 610 0.44 -32.53 -47.12
C ARG A 610 -1.02 -32.18 -46.82
N ILE A 611 -1.26 -31.45 -45.73
CA ILE A 611 -2.58 -30.91 -45.37
C ILE A 611 -3.15 -30.06 -46.51
N ALA A 612 -2.36 -29.14 -47.07
CA ALA A 612 -2.79 -28.26 -48.14
C ALA A 612 -3.08 -29.00 -49.46
N SER A 613 -2.36 -30.09 -49.71
CA SER A 613 -2.55 -30.92 -50.92
C SER A 613 -3.71 -31.91 -50.84
N HIS A 614 -4.31 -32.10 -49.66
CA HIS A 614 -5.38 -33.09 -49.46
C HIS A 614 -6.78 -32.49 -49.74
N PRO A 615 -7.62 -33.13 -50.57
CA PRO A 615 -8.87 -32.54 -51.03
C PRO A 615 -9.98 -32.51 -49.97
N ASN A 616 -9.92 -33.36 -48.94
CA ASN A 616 -10.93 -33.43 -47.88
C ASN A 616 -10.29 -33.14 -46.52
N LYS A 617 -10.74 -32.07 -45.85
CA LYS A 617 -10.21 -31.62 -44.56
C LYS A 617 -10.86 -32.28 -43.35
N GLU A 618 -11.86 -33.14 -43.56
CA GLU A 618 -12.53 -33.88 -42.50
C GLU A 618 -11.89 -35.27 -42.27
N ASP A 619 -10.97 -35.70 -43.15
CA ASP A 619 -10.26 -36.96 -43.01
C ASP A 619 -9.22 -36.88 -41.87
N ALA A 620 -8.99 -38.02 -41.20
CA ALA A 620 -8.10 -38.10 -40.04
C ALA A 620 -6.63 -37.92 -40.44
N LEU A 621 -5.86 -37.26 -39.57
CA LEU A 621 -4.47 -36.91 -39.85
C LEU A 621 -3.59 -38.12 -40.17
N VAL A 622 -3.82 -39.26 -39.51
CA VAL A 622 -3.13 -40.54 -39.75
C VAL A 622 -3.36 -41.07 -41.17
N GLU A 623 -4.55 -40.90 -41.74
CA GLU A 623 -4.89 -41.38 -43.08
C GLU A 623 -4.23 -40.50 -44.15
N ILE A 624 -4.22 -39.19 -43.92
CA ILE A 624 -3.69 -38.18 -44.86
C ILE A 624 -2.17 -38.24 -44.94
N LEU A 625 -1.54 -38.53 -43.80
CA LEU A 625 -0.11 -38.68 -43.71
C LEU A 625 0.35 -40.09 -44.09
N ASP A 626 -0.57 -41.02 -44.38
CA ASP A 626 -0.26 -42.41 -44.71
C ASP A 626 0.67 -43.03 -43.64
N LEU A 627 0.33 -42.82 -42.36
CA LEU A 627 1.14 -43.26 -41.23
C LEU A 627 0.92 -44.75 -40.96
N HIS A 628 2.02 -45.50 -41.04
CA HIS A 628 2.08 -46.93 -40.78
C HIS A 628 3.04 -47.19 -39.61
N GLU A 629 2.90 -48.34 -38.95
CA GLU A 629 3.69 -48.72 -37.79
C GLU A 629 5.21 -48.64 -38.03
N TYR A 630 5.67 -48.98 -39.23
CA TYR A 630 7.08 -48.90 -39.62
C TYR A 630 7.60 -47.45 -39.84
N HIS A 631 6.70 -46.45 -39.85
CA HIS A 631 7.07 -45.04 -39.89
C HIS A 631 7.36 -44.47 -38.49
N ALA A 632 6.91 -45.13 -37.42
CA ALA A 632 7.20 -44.71 -36.06
C ALA A 632 8.67 -44.99 -35.76
N ARG A 633 9.39 -43.97 -35.31
CA ARG A 633 10.82 -44.08 -34.99
C ARG A 633 11.08 -43.45 -33.66
N GLU A 634 11.21 -44.30 -32.66
CA GLU A 634 11.48 -43.90 -31.29
C GLU A 634 12.91 -44.32 -30.95
N ILE A 635 13.64 -43.42 -30.30
CA ILE A 635 14.92 -43.73 -29.69
C ILE A 635 14.80 -43.43 -28.19
N SER A 636 15.20 -44.38 -27.35
CA SER A 636 15.23 -44.12 -25.92
C SER A 636 16.22 -43.00 -25.63
N LEU A 637 15.93 -42.20 -24.61
CA LEU A 637 16.82 -41.15 -24.19
C LEU A 637 18.18 -41.71 -23.72
N GLU A 638 18.19 -42.90 -23.12
CA GLU A 638 19.44 -43.59 -22.77
C GLU A 638 20.29 -43.90 -24.02
N ASP A 639 19.69 -44.52 -25.05
CA ASP A 639 20.39 -44.87 -26.29
C ASP A 639 20.86 -43.63 -27.06
N ALA A 640 20.07 -42.55 -27.03
CA ALA A 640 20.43 -41.28 -27.66
C ALA A 640 21.61 -40.60 -26.97
N LEU A 641 21.85 -40.86 -25.68
CA LEU A 641 22.97 -40.30 -24.91
C LEU A 641 24.26 -41.12 -24.99
N GLU A 642 24.18 -42.39 -25.37
CA GLU A 642 25.36 -43.24 -25.56
C GLU A 642 26.18 -42.91 -26.83
N VAL A 643 25.62 -42.13 -27.75
CA VAL A 643 26.30 -41.73 -28.99
C VAL A 643 27.33 -40.63 -28.75
N GLY A 644 28.44 -40.64 -29.49
CA GLY A 644 29.54 -39.71 -29.26
C GLY A 644 29.38 -38.34 -29.94
N ASN A 645 28.54 -38.23 -30.97
CA ASN A 645 28.37 -37.02 -31.79
C ASN A 645 27.05 -36.99 -32.57
N ALA A 646 26.69 -35.81 -33.11
CA ALA A 646 25.48 -35.55 -33.88
C ALA A 646 25.30 -36.45 -35.12
N ASN A 647 26.39 -36.78 -35.83
CA ASN A 647 26.35 -37.62 -37.02
C ASN A 647 26.05 -39.08 -36.66
N GLU A 648 26.58 -39.56 -35.52
CA GLU A 648 26.30 -40.89 -35.00
C GLU A 648 24.85 -41.01 -34.53
N LEU A 649 24.32 -40.00 -33.83
CA LEU A 649 22.90 -39.97 -33.44
C LEU A 649 21.98 -40.01 -34.67
N SER A 650 22.30 -39.22 -35.69
CA SER A 650 21.53 -39.16 -36.94
C SER A 650 21.59 -40.47 -37.73
N SER A 651 22.72 -41.18 -37.66
CA SER A 651 22.90 -42.48 -38.30
C SER A 651 22.14 -43.59 -37.56
N ARG A 652 22.18 -43.60 -36.22
CA ARG A 652 21.45 -44.56 -35.37
C ARG A 652 19.93 -44.32 -35.39
N SER A 653 19.49 -43.08 -35.53
CA SER A 653 18.09 -42.74 -35.72
C SER A 653 17.56 -43.10 -37.12
N GLY A 654 18.45 -43.55 -38.01
CA GLY A 654 18.13 -44.08 -39.34
C GLY A 654 17.70 -43.03 -40.35
N LEU A 655 18.06 -41.76 -40.19
CA LEU A 655 17.66 -40.65 -41.07
C LEU A 655 18.07 -40.91 -42.54
N GLU A 656 17.18 -41.56 -43.30
CA GLU A 656 17.13 -41.38 -44.74
C GLU A 656 16.42 -40.06 -44.99
N LEU A 657 17.06 -39.16 -45.74
CA LEU A 657 16.50 -37.85 -46.06
C LEU A 657 15.09 -38.01 -46.65
N GLY A 658 14.07 -37.55 -45.90
CA GLY A 658 12.92 -36.93 -46.56
C GLY A 658 11.51 -37.07 -45.97
N ARG A 659 11.19 -37.82 -44.90
CA ARG A 659 9.76 -37.91 -44.47
C ARG A 659 9.41 -37.86 -42.97
N TYR A 660 10.08 -38.60 -42.08
CA TYR A 660 9.73 -38.62 -40.65
C TYR A 660 10.99 -38.53 -39.78
N ALA A 661 10.95 -37.67 -38.79
CA ALA A 661 12.01 -37.43 -37.83
C ALA A 661 11.82 -38.36 -36.62
N SER A 662 12.93 -38.91 -36.13
CA SER A 662 12.89 -39.82 -34.98
C SER A 662 12.62 -39.03 -33.71
N VAL A 663 11.75 -39.56 -32.86
CA VAL A 663 11.36 -38.94 -31.60
C VAL A 663 12.17 -39.56 -30.47
N ILE A 664 12.80 -38.70 -29.65
CA ILE A 664 13.51 -39.14 -28.45
C ILE A 664 12.49 -39.28 -27.32
N PHE A 665 12.46 -40.46 -26.71
CA PHE A 665 11.53 -40.80 -25.64
C PHE A 665 12.22 -40.95 -24.29
N ALA A 666 11.65 -40.30 -23.28
CA ALA A 666 11.91 -40.60 -21.89
C ALA A 666 10.72 -41.35 -21.28
N HIS A 667 10.88 -41.83 -20.05
CA HIS A 667 9.82 -42.47 -19.27
C HIS A 667 8.56 -41.59 -19.05
N THR A 668 8.66 -40.27 -19.28
CA THR A 668 7.55 -39.30 -19.19
C THR A 668 6.95 -38.89 -20.54
N GLY A 669 7.40 -39.48 -21.66
CA GLY A 669 6.93 -39.17 -23.02
C GLY A 669 8.00 -38.53 -23.93
N PRO A 670 7.60 -37.87 -25.03
CA PRO A 670 8.52 -37.27 -25.99
C PRO A 670 9.32 -36.12 -25.37
N VAL A 671 10.63 -36.11 -25.58
CA VAL A 671 11.55 -35.08 -25.05
C VAL A 671 12.36 -34.35 -26.12
N GLY A 672 12.27 -34.78 -27.38
CA GLY A 672 12.94 -34.11 -28.50
C GLY A 672 12.71 -34.83 -29.82
N VAL A 673 13.02 -34.15 -30.92
CA VAL A 673 12.95 -34.69 -32.28
C VAL A 673 14.35 -34.60 -32.90
N VAL A 674 14.88 -35.73 -33.38
CA VAL A 674 16.19 -35.79 -34.06
C VAL A 674 16.03 -35.26 -35.47
N ALA A 675 16.77 -34.21 -35.82
CA ALA A 675 16.70 -33.56 -37.12
C ALA A 675 18.11 -33.22 -37.67
N PRO A 676 18.29 -33.25 -39.01
CA PRO A 676 19.54 -32.82 -39.63
C PRO A 676 19.86 -31.35 -39.31
N PRO A 677 21.16 -30.98 -39.23
CA PRO A 677 21.58 -29.60 -38.98
C PRO A 677 21.01 -28.59 -39.99
N GLU A 678 20.76 -28.99 -41.25
CA GLU A 678 20.20 -28.09 -42.26
C GLU A 678 18.79 -27.62 -41.88
N ILE A 679 17.93 -28.50 -41.35
CA ILE A 679 16.56 -28.20 -40.90
C ILE A 679 16.57 -27.35 -39.61
N LEU A 680 17.63 -27.45 -38.81
CA LEU A 680 17.78 -26.74 -37.54
C LEU A 680 18.41 -25.35 -37.69
N SER A 681 19.10 -25.08 -38.81
CA SER A 681 19.78 -23.80 -39.06
C SER A 681 18.84 -22.73 -39.62
N SER A 682 18.88 -21.51 -39.06
CA SER A 682 17.99 -20.40 -39.39
C SER A 682 18.23 -19.77 -40.78
N GLU A 683 19.26 -20.18 -41.52
CA GLU A 683 19.75 -19.49 -42.73
C GLU A 683 19.02 -19.86 -44.03
N GLU A 684 18.28 -20.96 -44.11
CA GLU A 684 17.58 -21.35 -45.34
C GLU A 684 16.32 -20.51 -45.63
N LEU A 685 15.71 -19.89 -44.61
CA LEU A 685 14.60 -18.94 -44.80
C LEU A 685 15.06 -17.57 -45.34
N GLN A 686 16.36 -17.25 -45.25
CA GLN A 686 16.89 -15.96 -45.68
C GLN A 686 17.39 -15.94 -47.12
N LYS A 687 17.60 -17.10 -47.75
CA LYS A 687 18.23 -17.22 -49.09
C LYS A 687 17.27 -17.19 -50.28
N GLU A 688 15.95 -17.25 -50.09
CA GLU A 688 14.97 -17.15 -51.20
C GLU A 688 14.33 -15.76 -51.36
N VAL A 689 14.68 -14.78 -50.52
CA VAL A 689 14.08 -13.43 -50.61
C VAL A 689 14.86 -12.48 -51.52
N ASP A 690 16.07 -12.80 -51.98
CA ASP A 690 16.87 -11.81 -52.72
C ASP A 690 17.53 -12.27 -54.03
N LEU A 691 17.08 -11.58 -55.10
CA LEU A 691 17.78 -11.09 -56.32
C LEU A 691 17.45 -11.79 -57.67
N PRO A 692 17.52 -11.09 -58.85
CA PRO A 692 18.11 -9.76 -59.08
C PRO A 692 17.34 -8.79 -60.03
N GLN A 693 17.57 -7.48 -59.91
CA GLN A 693 17.83 -6.64 -61.09
C GLN A 693 18.97 -5.62 -60.87
N LEU A 694 19.84 -5.63 -61.88
CA LEU A 694 21.15 -5.01 -62.02
C LEU A 694 21.14 -3.50 -62.34
N LYS A 695 22.25 -2.83 -61.97
CA LYS A 695 23.05 -1.74 -62.63
C LYS A 695 23.35 -0.59 -61.65
N SER A 696 24.54 -0.02 -61.48
CA SER A 696 25.80 -0.03 -62.24
C SER A 696 26.93 0.62 -61.40
N LEU A 697 28.17 0.15 -61.58
CA LEU A 697 29.47 0.72 -61.14
C LEU A 697 29.86 1.97 -61.98
N PRO A 698 30.81 2.88 -61.58
CA PRO A 698 32.19 2.56 -61.15
C PRO A 698 32.89 3.42 -60.04
N GLN A 699 33.97 2.83 -59.50
CA GLN A 699 35.03 3.31 -58.57
C GLN A 699 35.92 4.47 -59.15
N PRO A 700 37.11 4.88 -58.60
CA PRO A 700 37.78 4.77 -57.27
C PRO A 700 38.47 6.08 -56.76
N ALA A 701 39.25 5.96 -55.65
CA ALA A 701 40.47 6.72 -55.26
C ALA A 701 40.25 7.90 -54.27
N ARG A 702 41.11 8.23 -53.29
CA ARG A 702 42.43 7.76 -52.80
C ARG A 702 42.78 8.57 -51.52
N SER A 703 43.64 8.01 -50.65
CA SER A 703 44.62 8.67 -49.72
C SER A 703 44.08 9.60 -48.62
N SER A 704 44.62 9.70 -47.41
CA SER A 704 46.01 9.61 -46.88
C SER A 704 45.95 9.37 -45.35
N GLN A 705 46.61 8.39 -44.74
CA GLN A 705 48.03 8.34 -44.31
C GLN A 705 48.55 9.48 -43.41
N ARG A 706 49.19 9.02 -42.30
CA ARG A 706 50.35 9.56 -41.53
C ARG A 706 50.08 10.48 -40.32
N ASN A 707 50.37 9.99 -39.11
CA ASN A 707 51.65 10.08 -38.34
C ASN A 707 51.66 11.36 -37.47
N THR A 708 52.21 11.46 -36.26
CA THR A 708 53.13 10.68 -35.41
C THR A 708 53.23 11.45 -34.07
N SER A 709 53.48 10.74 -32.97
CA SER A 709 53.88 11.24 -31.63
C SER A 709 55.28 11.93 -31.68
N PRO A 710 56.04 12.15 -30.57
CA PRO A 710 55.80 12.55 -29.16
C PRO A 710 56.80 13.67 -28.71
N GLN A 711 56.85 14.07 -27.42
CA GLN A 711 58.08 14.34 -26.61
C GLN A 711 57.76 14.92 -25.21
N ARG A 712 58.19 14.24 -24.11
CA ARG A 712 59.35 14.53 -23.19
C ARG A 712 59.15 15.78 -22.31
N GLY A 713 59.49 15.85 -21.02
CA GLY A 713 60.27 15.03 -20.07
C GLY A 713 60.67 15.99 -18.92
N LEU A 714 60.55 15.59 -17.64
CA LEU A 714 61.63 15.21 -16.71
C LEU A 714 61.92 16.23 -15.57
N GLU A 715 61.77 15.72 -14.34
CA GLU A 715 62.62 15.85 -13.14
C GLU A 715 62.94 17.20 -12.44
N ARG A 716 62.78 17.20 -11.09
CA ARG A 716 63.93 17.39 -10.14
C ARG A 716 63.61 17.05 -8.66
N THR A 717 64.18 15.93 -8.21
CA THR A 717 64.96 15.64 -6.98
C THR A 717 64.77 16.37 -5.62
N ALA A 718 64.43 15.58 -4.59
CA ALA A 718 65.14 15.29 -3.31
C ALA A 718 65.61 16.39 -2.31
N ARG A 719 65.23 16.24 -1.02
CA ARG A 719 66.15 16.00 0.14
C ARG A 719 65.46 15.81 1.50
N SER A 720 66.07 14.94 2.31
CA SER A 720 65.78 14.62 3.73
C SER A 720 66.70 15.42 4.67
N MET A 721 66.33 15.49 5.97
CA MET A 721 67.16 15.51 7.22
C MET A 721 66.44 16.35 8.32
N SER A 722 66.53 16.18 9.65
CA SER A 722 66.76 15.06 10.60
C SER A 722 66.93 15.68 12.02
N ARG A 723 66.22 15.13 13.03
CA ARG A 723 66.55 14.88 14.48
C ARG A 723 67.39 15.83 15.39
N GLY A 724 66.93 15.93 16.66
CA GLY A 724 67.73 15.96 17.93
C GLY A 724 67.07 16.77 19.08
N ALA A 725 66.42 16.18 20.10
CA ALA A 725 66.92 15.72 21.44
C ALA A 725 67.44 16.88 22.35
N THR A 726 67.12 17.08 23.65
CA THR A 726 66.99 16.17 24.83
C THR A 726 66.55 16.95 26.12
N ARG A 727 65.94 16.21 27.07
CA ARG A 727 66.03 16.28 28.57
C ARG A 727 65.49 17.46 29.41
N GLY A 728 64.77 17.10 30.49
CA GLY A 728 65.10 17.54 31.86
C GLY A 728 63.96 18.10 32.72
N VAL A 729 63.51 17.32 33.71
CA VAL A 729 62.52 17.61 34.77
C VAL A 729 63.08 18.57 35.85
N VAL A 730 62.27 19.50 36.39
CA VAL A 730 62.33 19.95 37.80
C VAL A 730 60.93 20.38 38.32
N LEU A 731 60.57 19.83 39.48
CA LEU A 731 59.46 20.18 40.38
C LEU A 731 59.79 21.43 41.23
N SER A 732 58.81 22.29 41.53
CA SER A 732 58.52 22.80 42.89
C SER A 732 57.42 23.88 42.90
N THR A 733 56.39 23.64 43.71
CA THR A 733 55.35 24.58 44.19
C THR A 733 55.93 25.68 45.11
N PRO A 734 55.23 26.82 45.34
CA PRO A 734 54.33 26.90 46.51
C PRO A 734 53.07 27.79 46.36
N ASP A 735 51.93 27.18 46.68
CA ASP A 735 50.95 27.57 47.72
C ASP A 735 50.27 28.97 47.79
N GLN A 736 48.94 28.87 48.02
CA GLN A 736 47.99 29.78 48.70
C GLN A 736 47.19 30.88 47.94
N ARG A 737 45.95 30.45 47.59
CA ARG A 737 44.62 31.02 47.95
C ARG A 737 44.28 32.49 47.67
N MET A 738 43.30 32.68 46.77
CA MET A 738 41.97 33.17 47.15
C MET A 738 40.92 32.73 46.10
N GLU A 739 39.69 32.58 46.57
CA GLU A 739 38.55 31.83 46.01
C GLU A 739 38.01 32.37 44.68
N ASP A 740 37.61 31.46 43.78
CA ASP A 740 36.65 31.72 42.71
C ASP A 740 35.57 30.62 42.75
N LEU A 741 34.43 30.95 43.36
CA LEU A 741 33.21 30.18 43.34
C LEU A 741 32.45 30.47 42.03
N SER A 742 32.94 29.92 40.92
CA SER A 742 32.18 29.92 39.65
C SER A 742 32.54 28.80 38.66
N ALA A 743 33.46 27.88 39.00
CA ALA A 743 33.79 26.78 38.10
C ALA A 743 32.68 25.71 38.14
N GLN A 744 31.96 25.52 37.02
CA GLN A 744 31.15 24.31 36.82
C GLN A 744 32.03 23.06 37.04
N PRO A 745 31.51 22.01 37.69
CA PRO A 745 32.28 20.81 37.96
C PRO A 745 32.77 20.19 36.64
N PRO A 746 33.99 19.62 36.60
CA PRO A 746 34.58 19.08 35.37
C PRO A 746 33.72 17.94 34.82
N THR A 747 33.34 18.02 33.54
CA THR A 747 32.71 16.93 32.80
C THR A 747 33.78 15.97 32.27
N VAL A 748 33.50 14.67 32.33
CA VAL A 748 34.40 13.62 31.84
C VAL A 748 33.64 12.65 30.94
N TRP A 749 34.28 12.10 29.92
CA TRP A 749 33.65 11.03 29.14
C TRP A 749 33.54 9.75 29.98
N CYS A 750 32.37 9.12 29.97
CA CYS A 750 32.12 7.81 30.57
C CYS A 750 31.50 6.90 29.50
N ASN A 751 32.18 5.80 29.22
CA ASN A 751 31.70 4.69 28.41
C ASN A 751 30.78 3.79 29.24
N ALA A 752 29.79 3.22 28.58
CA ALA A 752 28.90 2.20 29.07
C ALA A 752 28.90 1.04 28.08
N HIS A 753 28.93 -0.18 28.58
CA HIS A 753 28.85 -1.38 27.77
C HIS A 753 27.83 -2.34 28.38
N ALA A 754 26.99 -2.95 27.57
CA ALA A 754 26.00 -3.91 28.04
C ALA A 754 26.03 -5.19 27.20
N ASN A 755 25.85 -6.33 27.85
CA ASN A 755 25.68 -7.61 27.19
C ASN A 755 24.68 -8.50 27.96
N MET A 756 24.20 -9.53 27.30
CA MET A 756 23.42 -10.62 27.89
C MET A 756 23.46 -11.85 26.96
N PRO A 757 23.11 -13.05 27.44
CA PRO A 757 23.04 -14.24 26.59
C PRO A 757 22.11 -14.06 25.38
N GLU A 758 22.55 -14.46 24.18
CA GLU A 758 21.69 -14.44 22.97
C GLU A 758 20.49 -15.35 23.12
N GLU A 759 20.62 -16.47 23.85
CA GLU A 759 19.48 -17.33 24.16
C GLU A 759 19.19 -17.37 25.66
N ALA A 760 17.95 -17.07 26.03
CA ALA A 760 17.48 -17.19 27.40
C ALA A 760 16.27 -18.11 27.49
N VAL A 761 16.27 -18.97 28.51
CA VAL A 761 15.20 -19.97 28.70
C VAL A 761 14.00 -19.34 29.40
N ILE A 762 12.82 -19.59 28.86
CA ILE A 762 11.55 -19.16 29.45
C ILE A 762 11.43 -19.64 30.90
N GLY A 763 11.08 -18.71 31.79
CA GLY A 763 10.94 -18.99 33.22
C GLY A 763 12.25 -19.10 34.01
N LYS A 764 13.42 -19.04 33.36
CA LYS A 764 14.72 -18.91 34.05
C LYS A 764 15.19 -17.45 33.99
N LYS A 765 15.98 -17.04 34.99
CA LYS A 765 16.62 -15.73 34.97
C LYS A 765 17.74 -15.71 33.92
N ALA A 766 17.82 -14.64 33.16
CA ALA A 766 18.96 -14.28 32.33
C ALA A 766 19.55 -12.98 32.86
N THR A 767 20.87 -12.91 32.94
CA THR A 767 21.59 -11.78 33.52
C THR A 767 22.05 -10.84 32.41
N VAL A 768 21.81 -9.54 32.61
CA VAL A 768 22.34 -8.44 31.84
C VAL A 768 23.53 -7.87 32.60
N GLU A 769 24.72 -7.93 32.00
CA GLU A 769 25.93 -7.31 32.53
C GLU A 769 26.05 -5.90 31.96
N VAL A 770 26.35 -4.93 32.83
CA VAL A 770 26.60 -3.54 32.44
C VAL A 770 27.94 -3.08 33.02
N VAL A 771 28.83 -2.61 32.18
CA VAL A 771 30.15 -2.07 32.54
C VAL A 771 30.14 -0.56 32.31
N LEU A 772 30.61 0.20 33.29
CA LEU A 772 30.86 1.64 33.16
C LEU A 772 32.35 1.91 33.33
N SER A 773 32.95 2.72 32.46
CA SER A 773 34.38 3.09 32.55
C SER A 773 34.64 4.46 31.95
N ARG A 774 35.60 5.20 32.52
CA ARG A 774 36.11 6.44 31.89
C ARG A 774 37.11 6.16 30.78
N ASP A 775 37.71 4.97 30.77
CA ASP A 775 38.58 4.52 29.70
C ASP A 775 37.77 3.72 28.67
N GLU A 776 38.35 3.52 27.49
CA GLU A 776 37.70 2.77 26.40
C GLU A 776 37.46 1.31 26.84
N ILE A 777 36.22 0.84 26.70
CA ILE A 777 35.85 -0.53 27.05
C ILE A 777 36.05 -1.42 25.82
N ILE A 778 37.11 -2.23 25.83
CA ILE A 778 37.41 -3.18 24.75
C ILE A 778 36.81 -4.54 25.12
N ARG A 779 35.54 -4.74 24.78
CA ARG A 779 34.85 -6.03 24.86
C ARG A 779 34.49 -6.47 23.45
N GLN A 780 34.70 -7.75 23.11
CA GLN A 780 34.43 -8.27 21.77
C GLN A 780 32.93 -8.43 21.46
N ILE A 781 32.09 -8.41 22.50
CA ILE A 781 30.70 -8.84 22.45
C ILE A 781 29.85 -7.91 23.30
N GLY A 782 28.65 -7.56 22.83
CA GLY A 782 27.73 -6.63 23.47
C GLY A 782 27.69 -5.29 22.75
N VAL A 783 27.10 -4.29 23.41
CA VAL A 783 26.85 -2.97 22.86
C VAL A 783 27.48 -1.91 23.74
N SER A 784 28.22 -1.00 23.13
CA SER A 784 28.89 0.09 23.84
C SER A 784 28.32 1.43 23.43
N GLY A 785 28.14 2.32 24.39
CA GLY A 785 27.88 3.73 24.19
C GLY A 785 28.60 4.58 25.24
N GLY A 786 28.30 5.86 25.32
CA GLY A 786 28.94 6.73 26.31
C GLY A 786 28.63 8.21 26.10
N GLY A 787 28.99 9.02 27.09
CA GLY A 787 28.75 10.46 27.06
C GLY A 787 29.49 11.23 28.15
N ASN A 788 29.42 12.56 28.09
CA ASN A 788 30.11 13.47 29.02
C ASN A 788 29.39 13.63 30.37
N VAL A 789 29.83 12.95 31.42
CA VAL A 789 29.16 12.97 32.73
C VAL A 789 29.79 13.97 33.71
N GLN A 790 29.00 14.52 34.63
CA GLN A 790 29.49 15.33 35.75
C GLN A 790 30.00 14.42 36.87
N VAL A 791 31.26 14.55 37.27
CA VAL A 791 31.94 13.61 38.20
C VAL A 791 31.29 13.56 39.59
N ASP A 792 30.70 14.68 40.03
CA ASP A 792 30.05 14.84 41.34
C ASP A 792 28.59 14.33 41.38
N LYS A 793 28.02 13.95 40.24
CA LYS A 793 26.68 13.37 40.15
C LYS A 793 26.73 11.87 39.90
N ALA A 794 25.92 11.12 40.62
CA ALA A 794 25.82 9.68 40.39
C ALA A 794 25.21 9.35 39.01
N LEU A 795 25.68 8.26 38.41
CA LEU A 795 25.08 7.60 37.27
C LEU A 795 23.95 6.69 37.75
N ILE A 796 22.86 6.69 37.03
CA ILE A 796 21.73 5.79 37.21
C ILE A 796 21.74 4.83 36.03
N VAL A 797 21.87 3.54 36.31
CA VAL A 797 21.78 2.48 35.30
C VAL A 797 20.45 1.78 35.49
N GLN A 798 19.67 1.68 34.41
CA GLN A 798 18.31 1.20 34.44
C GLN A 798 18.02 0.21 33.31
N ILE A 799 17.33 -0.88 33.64
CA ILE A 799 16.90 -1.90 32.68
C ILE A 799 15.40 -1.80 32.41
N LEU A 800 15.04 -1.76 31.14
CA LEU A 800 13.66 -1.85 30.66
C LEU A 800 13.49 -3.10 29.81
N ALA A 801 12.75 -4.08 30.32
CA ALA A 801 12.30 -5.24 29.54
C ALA A 801 11.10 -4.84 28.68
N ARG A 802 11.23 -4.91 27.34
CA ARG A 802 10.22 -4.41 26.38
C ARG A 802 9.47 -5.49 25.62
N ARG A 803 10.17 -6.54 25.16
CA ARG A 803 9.53 -7.66 24.44
C ARG A 803 9.77 -8.96 25.17
N HIS A 804 8.68 -9.70 25.38
CA HIS A 804 8.62 -11.10 25.82
C HIS A 804 9.30 -11.43 27.17
N CYS A 805 9.71 -10.44 27.94
CA CYS A 805 10.34 -10.60 29.25
C CYS A 805 9.89 -9.53 30.24
N ILE A 806 10.21 -9.77 31.51
CA ILE A 806 10.05 -8.80 32.60
C ILE A 806 11.34 -8.68 33.39
N THR A 807 11.58 -7.52 34.01
CA THR A 807 12.68 -7.36 34.97
C THR A 807 12.41 -8.18 36.23
N SER A 808 13.46 -8.79 36.79
CA SER A 808 13.38 -9.64 37.97
C SER A 808 14.32 -9.14 39.08
N GLY A 809 13.81 -8.39 40.04
CA GLY A 809 14.61 -7.82 41.14
C GLY A 809 14.84 -6.32 40.94
N GLU A 810 16.02 -5.82 41.34
CA GLU A 810 16.39 -4.43 41.09
C GLU A 810 16.59 -4.21 39.58
N SER A 811 15.93 -3.18 39.05
CA SER A 811 16.05 -2.75 37.65
C SER A 811 16.65 -1.36 37.51
N ARG A 812 17.06 -0.74 38.63
CA ARG A 812 17.68 0.58 38.70
C ARG A 812 18.76 0.56 39.78
N LEU A 813 19.95 0.99 39.46
CA LEU A 813 21.05 1.22 40.40
C LEU A 813 21.60 2.63 40.23
N GLU A 814 21.97 3.27 41.33
CA GLU A 814 22.63 4.57 41.35
C GLU A 814 24.06 4.38 41.86
N VAL A 815 25.04 4.76 41.03
CA VAL A 815 26.46 4.46 41.23
C VAL A 815 27.29 5.72 40.96
N PRO A 816 28.39 5.95 41.68
CA PRO A 816 29.29 7.06 41.36
C PRO A 816 29.89 6.89 39.96
N VAL A 817 30.30 8.00 39.34
CA VAL A 817 31.10 7.95 38.10
C VAL A 817 32.42 7.23 38.42
N PRO A 818 32.80 6.18 37.65
CA PRO A 818 34.04 5.45 37.89
C PRO A 818 35.26 6.37 37.89
N ALA A 819 36.27 6.10 38.73
CA ALA A 819 37.54 6.79 38.61
C ALA A 819 38.24 6.40 37.31
N LYS A 820 39.18 7.24 36.84
CA LYS A 820 39.98 6.89 35.65
C LYS A 820 40.84 5.66 35.98
N GLY A 821 40.86 4.65 35.11
CA GLY A 821 41.51 3.36 35.34
C GLY A 821 40.66 2.34 36.10
N GLU A 822 39.44 2.69 36.53
CA GLU A 822 38.52 1.78 37.22
C GLU A 822 37.29 1.48 36.36
N GLU A 823 36.77 0.25 36.47
CA GLU A 823 35.51 -0.17 35.87
C GLU A 823 34.47 -0.45 36.96
N THR A 824 33.25 0.01 36.77
CA THR A 824 32.09 -0.37 37.59
C THR A 824 31.29 -1.42 36.85
N LEU A 825 31.17 -2.60 37.45
CA LEU A 825 30.45 -3.75 36.92
C LEU A 825 29.10 -3.92 37.64
N LEU A 826 28.01 -3.98 36.89
CA LEU A 826 26.64 -4.10 37.39
C LEU A 826 25.94 -5.28 36.74
N PHE A 827 25.06 -5.92 37.51
CA PHE A 827 24.28 -7.07 37.04
C PHE A 827 22.81 -6.84 37.31
N PHE A 828 22.00 -7.15 36.30
CA PHE A 828 20.55 -7.10 36.40
C PHE A 828 19.97 -8.39 35.88
N ASP A 829 18.84 -8.83 36.44
CA ASP A 829 18.17 -10.03 35.96
C ASP A 829 16.90 -9.68 35.18
N VAL A 830 16.73 -10.31 34.02
CA VAL A 830 15.46 -10.38 33.28
C VAL A 830 14.94 -11.81 33.29
N MET A 831 13.62 -11.96 33.24
CA MET A 831 12.97 -13.25 33.19
C MET A 831 12.11 -13.32 31.92
N PRO A 832 12.50 -14.16 30.94
CA PRO A 832 11.68 -14.40 29.76
C PRO A 832 10.36 -15.07 30.12
N LYS A 833 9.30 -14.65 29.44
CA LYS A 833 7.92 -15.08 29.67
C LYS A 833 7.29 -15.74 28.44
N ASN A 834 7.74 -15.38 27.25
CA ASN A 834 7.24 -15.90 25.98
C ASN A 834 8.42 -16.25 25.06
N GLU A 835 8.18 -17.15 24.11
CA GLU A 835 9.14 -17.54 23.07
C GLU A 835 9.19 -16.45 21.98
N GLY A 836 10.35 -16.24 21.36
CA GLY A 836 10.54 -15.24 20.30
C GLY A 836 11.70 -14.30 20.55
N VAL A 837 11.84 -13.24 19.74
CA VAL A 837 12.87 -12.21 19.93
C VAL A 837 12.44 -11.26 21.05
N GLY A 838 13.22 -11.21 22.11
CA GLY A 838 13.10 -10.25 23.19
C GLY A 838 13.77 -8.91 22.87
N GLU A 839 13.46 -7.90 23.67
CA GLU A 839 14.08 -6.57 23.64
C GLU A 839 14.29 -6.13 25.08
N VAL A 840 15.53 -5.79 25.41
CA VAL A 840 15.93 -5.27 26.73
C VAL A 840 16.77 -4.02 26.52
N ASN A 841 16.32 -2.89 27.06
CA ASN A 841 17.03 -1.62 26.94
C ASN A 841 17.78 -1.30 28.23
N VAL A 842 19.06 -0.95 28.11
CA VAL A 842 19.92 -0.47 29.18
C VAL A 842 20.07 1.04 29.04
N ILE A 843 19.47 1.78 29.96
CA ILE A 843 19.52 3.23 30.01
C ILE A 843 20.52 3.64 31.08
N VAL A 844 21.59 4.32 30.68
CA VAL A 844 22.52 4.99 31.58
C VAL A 844 22.18 6.47 31.59
N ARG A 845 21.96 7.07 32.76
CA ARG A 845 21.51 8.47 32.91
C ARG A 845 22.14 9.18 34.12
N GLN A 846 22.19 10.51 34.16
CA GLN A 846 22.44 11.29 35.39
C GLN A 846 21.18 12.09 35.75
N GLY A 847 20.57 11.81 36.91
CA GLY A 847 19.22 12.29 37.18
C GLY A 847 18.25 11.85 36.08
N ASN A 848 17.44 12.76 35.54
CA ASN A 848 16.53 12.46 34.43
C ASN A 848 17.19 12.51 33.04
N ARG A 849 18.53 12.60 32.94
CA ARG A 849 19.26 12.86 31.69
C ARG A 849 19.96 11.59 31.15
N PRO A 850 19.51 10.97 30.06
CA PRO A 850 20.18 9.83 29.46
C PRO A 850 21.56 10.22 28.91
N ILE A 851 22.52 9.36 29.16
CA ILE A 851 23.91 9.39 28.69
C ILE A 851 24.07 8.36 27.55
N ALA A 852 23.48 7.18 27.71
CA ALA A 852 23.50 6.12 26.71
C ALA A 852 22.22 5.28 26.79
N ASN A 853 21.69 4.87 25.64
CA ASN A 853 20.62 3.89 25.54
C ASN A 853 21.12 2.72 24.69
N LEU A 854 21.30 1.57 25.33
CA LEU A 854 21.87 0.38 24.71
C LEU A 854 20.77 -0.67 24.56
N LYS A 855 20.42 -1.05 23.33
CA LYS A 855 19.33 -2.00 23.05
C LYS A 855 19.88 -3.40 22.80
N LEU A 856 19.38 -4.38 23.53
CA LEU A 856 19.74 -5.80 23.42
C LEU A 856 18.55 -6.60 22.87
N TYR A 857 18.79 -7.48 21.88
CA TYR A 857 17.76 -8.29 21.22
C TYR A 857 17.96 -9.81 21.40
N PRO A 858 17.83 -10.35 22.63
CA PRO A 858 18.01 -11.78 22.88
C PRO A 858 16.87 -12.61 22.25
N ARG A 859 17.09 -13.89 22.00
CA ARG A 859 16.08 -14.90 21.63
C ARG A 859 15.64 -15.68 22.87
N PHE A 860 14.35 -15.72 23.13
CA PHE A 860 13.78 -16.50 24.23
C PHE A 860 13.26 -17.83 23.72
N VAL A 861 13.66 -18.92 24.38
CA VAL A 861 13.43 -20.30 23.93
C VAL A 861 12.91 -21.19 25.06
N VAL A 862 12.18 -22.26 24.73
CA VAL A 862 11.73 -23.26 25.71
C VAL A 862 12.90 -24.12 26.22
N LYS A 863 13.89 -24.40 25.37
CA LYS A 863 15.08 -25.20 25.69
C LYS A 863 16.27 -24.77 24.83
N VAL A 864 17.44 -24.62 25.44
CA VAL A 864 18.68 -24.30 24.72
C VAL A 864 19.19 -25.52 23.96
N SER A 865 19.59 -25.34 22.71
CA SER A 865 20.23 -26.38 21.89
C SER A 865 21.76 -26.28 21.94
N GLY A 866 22.42 -27.16 22.71
CA GLY A 866 23.89 -27.33 22.67
C GLY A 866 24.72 -26.23 23.36
N GLU A 867 26.06 -26.41 23.36
CA GLU A 867 27.02 -25.47 23.95
C GLU A 867 26.93 -24.10 23.26
N ILE A 868 26.63 -23.08 24.07
CA ILE A 868 26.39 -21.69 23.68
C ILE A 868 27.71 -21.06 23.27
N VAL A 869 27.90 -20.78 21.98
CA VAL A 869 28.86 -19.77 21.51
C VAL A 869 28.27 -19.10 20.27
N GLU A 870 27.66 -17.94 20.48
CA GLU A 870 27.66 -16.70 19.69
C GLU A 870 26.54 -15.80 20.26
N GLU A 871 26.75 -14.48 20.24
CA GLU A 871 26.06 -13.51 21.12
C GLU A 871 25.45 -12.31 20.34
N THR A 872 24.44 -11.68 20.97
CA THR A 872 23.41 -10.77 20.45
C THR A 872 23.83 -9.65 19.48
N ILE A 873 23.07 -9.45 18.38
CA ILE A 873 23.12 -8.25 17.51
C ILE A 873 22.49 -7.07 18.25
N ALA A 874 23.18 -5.93 18.33
CA ALA A 874 22.76 -4.79 19.15
C ALA A 874 23.06 -3.44 18.50
N GLU A 875 22.25 -2.43 18.85
CA GLU A 875 22.38 -1.04 18.39
C GLU A 875 22.63 -0.13 19.60
N ALA A 876 23.61 0.77 19.48
CA ALA A 876 23.91 1.79 20.48
C ALA A 876 23.47 3.16 19.96
N GLU A 877 22.72 3.90 20.77
CA GLU A 877 22.40 5.29 20.50
C GLU A 877 23.05 6.18 21.56
N LEU A 878 23.83 7.16 21.10
CA LEU A 878 24.56 8.11 21.95
C LEU A 878 23.75 9.40 22.06
N THR A 879 23.53 9.89 23.27
CA THR A 879 22.90 11.20 23.50
C THR A 879 23.92 12.16 24.14
N PRO A 880 24.21 13.32 23.54
CA PRO A 880 25.06 14.34 24.15
C PRO A 880 24.52 14.75 25.52
N VAL A 881 25.42 15.10 26.43
CA VAL A 881 25.03 15.50 27.78
C VAL A 881 24.63 16.97 27.80
N ASP A 882 23.43 17.19 28.31
CA ASP A 882 22.79 18.48 28.41
C ASP A 882 22.83 19.01 29.87
N ASP A 883 22.97 20.32 30.07
CA ASP A 883 23.13 20.96 31.39
C ASP A 883 21.81 21.46 32.05
N ARG A 884 20.64 21.30 31.40
CA ARG A 884 19.31 21.74 31.84
C ARG A 884 18.86 21.23 33.23
N PRO A 885 18.13 22.03 34.06
CA PRO A 885 17.63 21.61 35.37
C PRO A 885 16.83 20.31 35.33
N GLU A 886 17.01 19.46 36.35
CA GLU A 886 16.26 18.20 36.47
C GLU A 886 14.77 18.46 36.73
N LEU A 887 13.94 17.69 36.03
CA LEU A 887 12.48 17.71 36.15
C LEU A 887 12.01 17.11 37.49
N SER A 888 11.05 17.76 38.15
CA SER A 888 10.56 17.31 39.46
C SER A 888 9.73 16.03 39.41
N ASN A 889 8.83 15.87 38.43
CA ASN A 889 8.03 14.65 38.24
C ASN A 889 7.98 14.26 36.76
N VAL A 890 8.44 13.06 36.44
CA VAL A 890 8.48 12.53 35.07
C VAL A 890 7.79 11.18 35.02
N LEU A 891 6.97 10.98 34.00
CA LEU A 891 6.30 9.71 33.69
C LEU A 891 6.69 9.26 32.29
N TYR A 892 7.47 8.19 32.18
CA TYR A 892 7.69 7.52 30.89
C TYR A 892 6.64 6.44 30.70
N ILE A 893 6.06 6.40 29.50
CA ILE A 893 5.11 5.42 29.04
C ILE A 893 5.66 4.83 27.75
N ARG A 894 5.91 3.53 27.74
CA ARG A 894 6.51 2.82 26.62
C ARG A 894 5.63 1.66 26.19
N GLU A 895 5.34 1.51 24.90
CA GLU A 895 4.71 0.31 24.38
C GLU A 895 5.63 -0.91 24.57
N GLY A 896 5.05 -2.09 24.67
CA GLY A 896 5.79 -3.34 24.74
C GLY A 896 4.91 -4.51 24.35
N GLU A 897 5.51 -5.69 24.30
CA GLU A 897 4.86 -6.90 23.82
C GLU A 897 5.09 -8.09 24.75
N MET A 898 4.01 -8.79 25.07
CA MET A 898 3.99 -9.98 25.91
C MET A 898 3.25 -11.10 25.17
N GLY A 899 4.00 -11.95 24.46
CA GLY A 899 3.44 -12.84 23.44
C GLY A 899 2.82 -12.01 22.31
N LEU A 900 1.61 -12.37 21.88
CA LEU A 900 0.85 -11.64 20.85
C LEU A 900 0.11 -10.39 21.38
N LYS A 901 0.24 -10.08 22.66
CA LYS A 901 -0.52 -8.99 23.30
C LYS A 901 0.37 -7.79 23.57
N GLN A 902 -0.13 -6.60 23.25
CA GLN A 902 0.51 -5.35 23.61
C GLN A 902 0.34 -5.05 25.10
N VAL A 903 1.32 -4.36 25.68
CA VAL A 903 1.31 -3.83 27.06
C VAL A 903 1.89 -2.40 27.06
N LEU A 904 1.64 -1.66 28.14
CA LEU A 904 2.28 -0.37 28.41
C LEU A 904 3.20 -0.51 29.63
N HIS A 905 4.45 -0.10 29.49
CA HIS A 905 5.42 0.01 30.56
C HIS A 905 5.44 1.44 31.09
N PHE A 906 5.28 1.58 32.41
CA PHE A 906 5.27 2.85 33.11
C PHE A 906 6.50 2.98 33.99
N LEU A 907 7.16 4.13 33.92
CA LEU A 907 8.23 4.55 34.82
C LEU A 907 7.89 5.94 35.34
N PHE A 908 7.54 6.04 36.62
CA PHE A 908 7.32 7.31 37.29
C PHE A 908 8.50 7.62 38.21
N GLU A 909 9.06 8.81 38.07
CA GLU A 909 10.15 9.30 38.90
C GLU A 909 9.82 10.69 39.41
N SER A 910 9.86 10.85 40.73
CA SER A 910 9.74 12.14 41.39
C SER A 910 10.82 12.30 42.44
N ARG A 911 11.76 13.23 42.19
CA ARG A 911 12.86 13.51 43.12
C ARG A 911 12.38 14.33 44.30
N SER A 912 11.50 15.31 44.07
CA SER A 912 10.92 16.15 45.14
C SER A 912 10.09 15.33 46.13
N LEU A 913 9.46 14.25 45.67
CA LEU A 913 8.65 13.36 46.51
C LEU A 913 9.43 12.11 46.96
N ASN A 914 10.67 11.93 46.49
CA ASN A 914 11.48 10.72 46.68
C ASN A 914 10.72 9.43 46.32
N LYS A 915 10.06 9.42 45.15
CA LYS A 915 9.29 8.28 44.64
C LYS A 915 9.86 7.79 43.32
N PHE A 916 9.95 6.47 43.19
CA PHE A 916 10.27 5.80 41.95
C PHE A 916 9.37 4.57 41.80
N VAL A 917 8.67 4.45 40.68
CA VAL A 917 7.76 3.34 40.40
C VAL A 917 7.99 2.84 38.97
N THR A 918 8.21 1.54 38.84
CA THR A 918 8.21 0.82 37.56
C THR A 918 7.12 -0.24 37.58
N CYS A 919 6.27 -0.27 36.55
CA CYS A 919 5.18 -1.24 36.45
C CYS A 919 4.68 -1.40 35.01
N THR A 920 4.09 -2.56 34.70
CA THR A 920 3.50 -2.87 33.39
C THR A 920 1.98 -2.94 33.50
N SER A 921 1.26 -2.50 32.46
CA SER A 921 -0.20 -2.64 32.34
C SER A 921 -0.63 -4.10 32.27
N GLN A 922 -1.92 -4.33 32.41
CA GLN A 922 -2.51 -5.58 31.91
C GLN A 922 -2.35 -5.63 30.38
N PRO A 923 -2.12 -6.81 29.79
CA PRO A 923 -2.10 -6.95 28.33
C PRO A 923 -3.45 -6.58 27.72
N PHE A 924 -3.43 -5.86 26.60
CA PHE A 924 -4.65 -5.60 25.83
C PHE A 924 -5.18 -6.92 25.26
N GLU A 925 -6.50 -7.14 25.32
CA GLU A 925 -7.12 -8.41 24.90
C GLU A 925 -6.95 -8.68 23.39
N ASN A 926 -7.07 -7.64 22.57
CA ASN A 926 -6.68 -7.60 21.16
C ASN A 926 -6.36 -6.14 20.73
N GLN A 927 -5.62 -5.96 19.63
CA GLN A 927 -5.28 -4.60 19.12
C GLN A 927 -6.53 -3.84 18.67
N ASP A 928 -7.53 -4.53 18.14
CA ASP A 928 -8.77 -3.93 17.66
C ASP A 928 -9.57 -3.28 18.78
N ALA A 929 -9.68 -3.90 19.96
CA ALA A 929 -10.41 -3.36 21.10
C ALA A 929 -9.74 -2.13 21.70
N ARG A 930 -8.40 -2.05 21.66
CA ARG A 930 -7.67 -0.84 22.06
C ARG A 930 -7.98 0.31 21.10
N LYS A 931 -7.87 0.06 19.78
CA LYS A 931 -8.19 1.05 18.74
C LYS A 931 -9.66 1.47 18.80
N GLU A 932 -10.56 0.52 18.99
CA GLU A 932 -12.01 0.73 19.14
C GLU A 932 -12.35 1.51 20.41
N TYR A 933 -11.71 1.19 21.55
CA TYR A 933 -11.89 1.94 22.79
C TYR A 933 -11.49 3.42 22.63
N ILE A 934 -10.32 3.66 22.04
CA ILE A 934 -9.80 5.01 21.78
C ILE A 934 -10.72 5.75 20.81
N LYS A 935 -11.15 5.09 19.73
CA LYS A 935 -12.08 5.65 18.76
C LYS A 935 -13.41 6.07 19.41
N ASN A 936 -14.03 5.17 20.16
CA ASN A 936 -15.30 5.44 20.84
C ASN A 936 -15.16 6.58 21.86
N LEU A 937 -14.02 6.68 22.55
CA LEU A 937 -13.73 7.79 23.46
C LEU A 937 -13.72 9.14 22.71
N TYR A 938 -13.02 9.23 21.58
CA TYR A 938 -12.97 10.49 20.80
C TYR A 938 -14.29 10.81 20.11
N GLU A 939 -15.06 9.83 19.64
CA GLU A 939 -16.41 10.03 19.10
C GLU A 939 -17.37 10.59 20.17
N ASP A 940 -17.33 10.05 21.39
CA ASP A 940 -18.13 10.55 22.52
C ASP A 940 -17.77 12.00 22.89
N LEU A 941 -16.47 12.34 22.85
CA LEU A 941 -15.96 13.68 23.14
C LEU A 941 -16.36 14.71 22.08
N GLU A 942 -16.35 14.32 20.80
CA GLU A 942 -16.65 15.21 19.67
C GLU A 942 -18.13 15.57 19.56
N ASN A 943 -19.01 14.63 19.88
CA ASN A 943 -20.45 14.79 19.73
C ASN A 943 -21.11 15.65 20.82
N PHE A 944 -20.33 16.22 21.74
CA PHE A 944 -20.88 16.90 22.91
C PHE A 944 -20.73 18.43 22.87
N TRP A 945 -21.87 19.10 22.83
CA TRP A 945 -22.06 20.54 23.06
C TRP A 945 -23.19 20.68 24.08
N ALA A 946 -23.03 21.53 25.10
CA ALA A 946 -24.04 21.74 26.14
C ALA A 946 -24.82 23.03 25.87
N ASP A 947 -26.14 22.97 25.89
CA ASP A 947 -27.01 24.15 25.76
C ASP A 947 -27.28 24.81 27.13
N ASP A 948 -27.06 24.09 28.24
CA ASP A 948 -27.23 24.60 29.60
C ASP A 948 -26.29 23.97 30.65
N GLU A 949 -26.31 24.53 31.87
CA GLU A 949 -25.49 24.08 33.01
C GLU A 949 -25.80 22.63 33.44
N LEU A 950 -27.03 22.15 33.25
CA LEU A 950 -27.44 20.80 33.62
C LEU A 950 -26.85 19.77 32.65
N GLU A 951 -26.88 20.06 31.35
CA GLU A 951 -26.23 19.27 30.31
C GLU A 951 -24.72 19.22 30.49
N TYR A 952 -24.09 20.38 30.73
CA TYR A 952 -22.66 20.47 31.06
C TYR A 952 -22.30 19.58 32.25
N ASN A 953 -23.02 19.74 33.37
CA ASN A 953 -22.77 18.95 34.59
C ASN A 953 -22.97 17.45 34.36
N THR A 954 -23.95 17.07 33.54
CA THR A 954 -24.24 15.66 33.22
C THR A 954 -23.10 15.05 32.41
N PHE A 955 -22.57 15.79 31.45
CA PHE A 955 -21.44 15.33 30.65
C PHE A 955 -20.13 15.33 31.41
N MET A 956 -19.84 16.36 32.21
CA MET A 956 -18.65 16.35 33.07
C MET A 956 -18.62 15.12 33.98
N ARG A 957 -19.78 14.63 34.45
CA ARG A 957 -19.86 13.33 35.15
C ARG A 957 -19.51 12.15 34.27
N LYS A 958 -19.96 12.12 33.02
CA LYS A 958 -19.56 11.07 32.04
C LYS A 958 -18.06 11.12 31.78
N LEU A 959 -17.49 12.30 31.57
CA LEU A 959 -16.07 12.50 31.33
C LEU A 959 -15.22 12.09 32.53
N GLN A 960 -15.63 12.44 33.75
CA GLN A 960 -15.01 11.94 34.98
C GLN A 960 -15.07 10.42 35.07
N ALA A 961 -16.20 9.79 34.73
CA ALA A 961 -16.32 8.34 34.71
C ALA A 961 -15.39 7.68 33.68
N ARG A 962 -15.21 8.29 32.49
CA ARG A 962 -14.23 7.86 31.49
C ARG A 962 -12.79 8.05 31.97
N GLY A 963 -12.49 9.19 32.58
CA GLY A 963 -11.17 9.45 33.15
C GLY A 963 -10.80 8.47 34.27
N VAL A 964 -11.80 8.05 35.06
CA VAL A 964 -11.67 6.97 36.04
C VAL A 964 -11.40 5.63 35.37
N GLU A 965 -12.06 5.35 34.24
CA GLU A 965 -11.82 4.14 33.45
C GLU A 965 -10.38 4.09 32.91
N ILE A 966 -9.88 5.18 32.35
CA ILE A 966 -8.47 5.33 31.91
C ILE A 966 -7.54 5.04 33.10
N PHE A 967 -7.78 5.70 34.24
CA PHE A 967 -6.97 5.53 35.45
C PHE A 967 -7.00 4.08 35.95
N ASP A 968 -8.17 3.44 36.00
CA ASP A 968 -8.31 2.10 36.57
C ASP A 968 -7.84 0.97 35.64
N LYS A 969 -8.08 1.08 34.33
CA LYS A 969 -7.80 0.03 33.35
C LYS A 969 -6.37 0.09 32.82
N LEU A 970 -5.84 1.29 32.56
CA LEU A 970 -4.56 1.45 31.88
C LEU A 970 -3.40 1.65 32.86
N ILE A 971 -3.63 2.36 33.98
CA ILE A 971 -2.58 2.66 34.94
C ILE A 971 -2.47 1.54 36.00
N PRO A 972 -1.30 0.89 36.14
CA PRO A 972 -1.12 -0.18 37.12
C PRO A 972 -1.35 0.28 38.55
N LEU A 973 -1.78 -0.65 39.42
CA LEU A 973 -2.15 -0.35 40.81
C LEU A 973 -1.02 0.33 41.60
N ALA A 974 0.24 -0.06 41.36
CA ALA A 974 1.40 0.53 42.03
C ALA A 974 1.52 2.04 41.75
N LEU A 975 1.39 2.43 40.47
CA LEU A 975 1.43 3.83 40.07
C LEU A 975 0.19 4.60 40.52
N ARG A 976 -1.00 3.98 40.45
CA ARG A 976 -2.24 4.62 40.95
C ARG A 976 -2.16 5.02 42.42
N LYS A 977 -1.57 4.19 43.28
CA LYS A 977 -1.39 4.50 44.70
C LYS A 977 -0.55 5.76 44.89
N VAL A 978 0.61 5.83 44.23
CA VAL A 978 1.51 6.98 44.34
C VAL A 978 0.85 8.25 43.79
N LEU A 979 0.24 8.19 42.61
CA LEU A 979 -0.44 9.35 42.04
C LEU A 979 -1.60 9.85 42.92
N TRP A 980 -2.31 8.97 43.63
CA TRP A 980 -3.40 9.33 44.53
C TRP A 980 -2.91 9.91 45.86
N GLU A 981 -1.91 9.27 46.48
CA GLU A 981 -1.31 9.69 47.75
C GLU A 981 -0.69 11.08 47.62
N GLU A 982 0.04 11.31 46.53
CA GLU A 982 0.80 12.55 46.32
C GLU A 982 0.01 13.61 45.53
N ARG A 983 -1.29 13.38 45.22
CA ARG A 983 -2.08 14.22 44.31
C ARG A 983 -2.11 15.72 44.67
N GLU A 984 -1.99 16.06 45.95
CA GLU A 984 -1.98 17.46 46.42
C GLU A 984 -0.60 18.10 46.25
N SER A 985 0.47 17.30 46.31
CA SER A 985 1.87 17.72 46.18
C SER A 985 2.41 17.61 44.75
N LEU A 986 1.65 17.00 43.83
CA LEU A 986 1.94 17.00 42.40
C LEU A 986 1.69 18.39 41.80
N GLU A 987 2.76 19.13 41.50
CA GLU A 987 2.68 20.46 40.86
C GLU A 987 2.64 20.38 39.32
N THR A 988 3.51 19.56 38.72
CA THR A 988 3.59 19.33 37.26
C THR A 988 4.14 17.96 36.95
N ILE A 989 3.61 17.32 35.90
CA ILE A 989 4.06 16.00 35.41
C ILE A 989 4.44 16.15 33.94
N GLN A 990 5.68 15.79 33.60
CA GLN A 990 6.06 15.62 32.19
C GLN A 990 5.91 14.16 31.78
N VAL A 991 5.14 13.94 30.71
CA VAL A 991 4.91 12.60 30.15
C VAL A 991 5.77 12.38 28.92
N PHE A 992 6.67 11.41 28.95
CA PHE A 992 7.37 10.92 27.76
C PHE A 992 6.66 9.65 27.29
N SER A 993 5.94 9.72 26.16
CA SER A 993 5.16 8.59 25.66
C SER A 993 5.54 8.27 24.22
N ASP A 994 5.81 6.99 23.93
CA ASP A 994 5.74 6.47 22.55
C ASP A 994 4.32 5.98 22.20
N GLU A 995 3.40 6.02 23.19
CA GLU A 995 1.97 5.81 23.00
C GLU A 995 1.22 7.15 22.95
N PRO A 996 0.90 7.69 21.77
CA PRO A 996 0.40 9.05 21.67
C PRO A 996 -1.13 9.17 21.66
N PHE A 997 -1.86 8.06 21.50
CA PHE A 997 -3.30 8.08 21.24
C PHE A 997 -4.15 8.22 22.51
N ILE A 998 -3.69 7.67 23.62
CA ILE A 998 -4.40 7.77 24.90
C ILE A 998 -4.29 9.22 25.42
N PRO A 999 -5.44 9.90 25.69
CA PRO A 999 -5.43 11.25 26.24
C PRO A 999 -5.10 11.20 27.74
N TRP A 1000 -3.81 11.09 28.08
CA TRP A 1000 -3.32 11.02 29.46
C TRP A 1000 -3.78 12.19 30.32
N GLU A 1001 -4.05 13.34 29.69
CA GLU A 1001 -4.68 14.52 30.28
C GLU A 1001 -6.00 14.21 30.99
N LEU A 1002 -6.78 13.26 30.44
CA LEU A 1002 -8.11 12.88 30.92
C LEU A 1002 -8.08 11.83 32.03
N ALA A 1003 -6.93 11.31 32.43
CA ALA A 1003 -6.87 10.40 33.57
C ALA A 1003 -7.35 11.14 34.85
N TYR A 1004 -8.46 10.67 35.43
CA TYR A 1004 -9.07 11.28 36.62
C TYR A 1004 -8.68 10.51 37.87
N LEU A 1005 -7.98 11.17 38.78
CA LEU A 1005 -7.41 10.53 39.95
C LEU A 1005 -8.51 10.07 40.92
N LYS A 1006 -8.38 8.86 41.45
CA LYS A 1006 -9.22 8.37 42.56
C LYS A 1006 -8.47 7.43 43.48
N GLU A 1007 -8.98 7.26 44.70
CA GLU A 1007 -8.42 6.31 45.64
C GLU A 1007 -8.53 4.88 45.07
N PRO A 1008 -7.41 4.12 44.98
CA PRO A 1008 -7.44 2.76 44.46
C PRO A 1008 -8.41 1.87 45.25
N GLY A 1009 -9.26 1.14 44.54
CA GLY A 1009 -10.28 0.27 45.15
C GLY A 1009 -11.53 0.97 45.69
N LYS A 1010 -11.59 2.32 45.68
CA LYS A 1010 -12.81 3.07 46.04
C LYS A 1010 -13.47 3.70 44.82
N LYS A 1011 -14.71 4.16 45.02
CA LYS A 1011 -15.44 4.98 44.04
C LYS A 1011 -14.84 6.38 43.99
N ALA A 1012 -14.91 7.02 42.83
CA ALA A 1012 -14.44 8.39 42.65
C ALA A 1012 -15.24 9.38 43.51
N VAL A 1013 -14.55 10.41 44.00
CA VAL A 1013 -15.14 11.53 44.75
C VAL A 1013 -15.13 12.80 43.90
N ARG A 1014 -16.05 13.73 44.18
CA ARG A 1014 -16.28 14.93 43.34
C ARG A 1014 -15.12 15.94 43.34
N ASN A 1015 -14.26 15.92 44.35
CA ASN A 1015 -13.18 16.90 44.52
C ASN A 1015 -11.81 16.29 44.20
N SER A 1016 -11.69 15.63 43.05
CA SER A 1016 -10.39 15.21 42.55
C SER A 1016 -10.08 15.91 41.23
N TYR A 1017 -8.99 15.49 40.58
CA TYR A 1017 -8.36 16.22 39.50
C TYR A 1017 -8.15 15.31 38.30
N PHE A 1018 -8.36 15.87 37.11
CA PHE A 1018 -7.73 15.35 35.90
C PHE A 1018 -6.22 15.61 35.96
N LEU A 1019 -5.39 14.76 35.36
CA LEU A 1019 -3.94 15.03 35.27
C LEU A 1019 -3.65 16.35 34.54
N ALA A 1020 -4.50 16.77 33.60
CA ALA A 1020 -4.43 18.08 32.97
C ALA A 1020 -4.46 19.26 33.96
N GLU A 1021 -5.16 19.13 35.08
CA GLU A 1021 -5.23 20.18 36.11
C GLU A 1021 -3.94 20.29 36.92
N LYS A 1022 -3.05 19.29 36.82
CA LYS A 1022 -1.73 19.25 37.45
C LYS A 1022 -0.62 19.59 36.45
N GLY A 1023 -0.88 20.52 35.53
CA GLY A 1023 0.13 21.08 34.63
C GLY A 1023 0.76 20.09 33.64
N LEU A 1024 0.07 18.99 33.31
CA LEU A 1024 0.62 17.96 32.41
C LEU A 1024 1.05 18.55 31.07
N VAL A 1025 2.33 18.33 30.73
CA VAL A 1025 2.94 18.51 29.42
C VAL A 1025 3.54 17.18 28.97
N ARG A 1026 3.73 16.99 27.67
CA ARG A 1026 4.30 15.75 27.13
C ARG A 1026 5.48 15.98 26.20
N TRP A 1027 6.17 14.91 25.85
CA TRP A 1027 7.17 14.89 24.80
C TRP A 1027 7.20 13.54 24.10
N LEU A 1028 7.66 13.54 22.84
CA LEU A 1028 7.82 12.32 22.06
C LEU A 1028 9.11 11.62 22.47
N ALA A 1029 9.02 10.32 22.71
CA ALA A 1029 10.08 9.59 23.37
C ALA A 1029 11.02 8.83 22.41
N GLU A 1030 10.92 9.06 21.09
CA GLU A 1030 11.49 8.19 20.05
C GLU A 1030 13.01 8.35 19.81
N ASP A 1031 13.64 9.52 20.02
CA ASP A 1031 15.00 9.78 19.47
C ASP A 1031 16.01 10.37 20.49
N GLY A 1032 15.81 10.16 21.79
CA GLY A 1032 16.72 10.68 22.84
C GLY A 1032 16.78 12.22 22.98
N GLN A 1033 16.11 12.95 22.08
CA GLN A 1033 16.03 14.42 22.08
C GLN A 1033 15.04 14.91 23.14
N PHE A 1034 15.45 15.92 23.89
CA PHE A 1034 14.62 16.59 24.90
C PHE A 1034 14.22 17.97 24.42
N PRO A 1035 13.01 18.44 24.77
CA PRO A 1035 12.52 19.74 24.34
C PRO A 1035 13.39 20.90 24.83
N PRO A 1036 13.75 21.89 23.99
CA PRO A 1036 14.55 23.03 24.42
C PRO A 1036 13.85 23.82 25.55
N GLN A 1037 14.65 24.30 26.51
CA GLN A 1037 14.16 25.14 27.62
C GLN A 1037 14.08 26.63 27.28
N LYS A 1038 14.59 27.01 26.11
CA LYS A 1038 14.51 28.39 25.62
C LYS A 1038 13.71 28.37 24.33
N LEU A 1039 12.56 29.05 24.37
CA LEU A 1039 11.84 29.47 23.19
C LEU A 1039 12.31 30.89 22.89
N ARG A 1040 12.54 31.23 21.63
CA ARG A 1040 12.94 32.60 21.25
C ARG A 1040 11.72 33.41 20.80
N LEU A 1041 11.80 34.73 20.89
CA LEU A 1041 10.90 35.64 20.18
C LEU A 1041 11.68 36.88 19.76
N ARG A 1042 12.11 36.90 18.49
CA ARG A 1042 12.68 38.09 17.84
C ARG A 1042 11.56 38.96 17.25
N ASP A 1043 11.84 40.25 17.14
CA ASP A 1043 10.91 41.19 16.53
C ASP A 1043 10.52 40.75 15.09
N GLY A 1044 9.21 40.73 14.83
CA GLY A 1044 8.64 40.34 13.55
C GLY A 1044 8.63 38.84 13.23
N LYS A 1045 9.08 37.98 14.14
CA LYS A 1045 9.18 36.52 13.95
C LYS A 1045 8.04 35.70 14.55
N ALA A 1046 7.05 36.34 15.20
CA ALA A 1046 5.77 35.71 15.47
C ALA A 1046 4.91 35.78 14.21
N LEU A 1047 4.51 34.62 13.68
CA LEU A 1047 3.70 34.49 12.48
C LEU A 1047 2.37 33.81 12.80
N TYR A 1048 1.33 34.14 12.04
CA TYR A 1048 0.05 33.44 12.10
C TYR A 1048 -0.51 33.08 10.73
N VAL A 1049 -1.31 32.00 10.71
CA VAL A 1049 -2.03 31.47 9.55
C VAL A 1049 -3.50 31.35 9.92
N ILE A 1050 -4.30 32.31 9.46
CA ILE A 1050 -5.74 32.38 9.75
C ILE A 1050 -6.47 32.60 8.42
N PRO A 1051 -7.04 31.54 7.81
CA PRO A 1051 -7.80 31.63 6.57
C PRO A 1051 -9.03 32.53 6.67
N ASP A 1052 -9.32 33.31 5.64
CA ASP A 1052 -10.62 34.00 5.50
C ASP A 1052 -11.56 33.19 4.60
N TYR A 1053 -12.43 32.40 5.21
CA TYR A 1053 -13.38 31.56 4.48
C TYR A 1053 -14.56 32.38 3.93
N PRO A 1054 -14.80 32.38 2.60
CA PRO A 1054 -15.93 33.10 2.03
C PRO A 1054 -17.27 32.62 2.61
N PRO A 1055 -18.30 33.48 2.82
CA PRO A 1055 -19.59 33.06 3.36
C PRO A 1055 -20.26 31.91 2.60
N ALA A 1056 -20.08 31.87 1.28
CA ALA A 1056 -20.61 30.82 0.41
C ALA A 1056 -19.90 29.46 0.57
N SER A 1057 -18.77 29.40 1.28
CA SER A 1057 -18.01 28.16 1.53
C SER A 1057 -18.60 27.29 2.64
N GLY A 1058 -19.33 27.89 3.59
CA GLY A 1058 -19.84 27.19 4.78
C GLY A 1058 -18.81 26.95 5.90
N TYR A 1059 -17.55 27.40 5.72
CA TYR A 1059 -16.45 27.16 6.68
C TYR A 1059 -16.13 28.37 7.57
N GLN A 1060 -17.00 29.36 7.70
CA GLN A 1060 -16.67 30.58 8.45
C GLN A 1060 -16.30 30.28 9.91
N LEU A 1061 -15.21 30.90 10.37
CA LEU A 1061 -14.75 30.88 11.77
C LEU A 1061 -14.70 32.31 12.31
N PRO A 1062 -15.82 32.87 12.78
CA PRO A 1062 -15.84 34.23 13.31
C PRO A 1062 -14.88 34.43 14.49
N GLY A 1063 -14.73 33.44 15.38
CA GLY A 1063 -13.79 33.49 16.50
C GLY A 1063 -12.32 33.63 16.09
N ALA A 1064 -11.92 33.05 14.96
CA ALA A 1064 -10.53 33.13 14.47
C ALA A 1064 -10.11 34.58 14.14
N GLN A 1065 -11.06 35.46 13.78
CA GLN A 1065 -10.76 36.88 13.57
C GLN A 1065 -10.46 37.61 14.89
N ALA A 1066 -11.08 37.20 16.00
CA ALA A 1066 -10.72 37.73 17.32
C ALA A 1066 -9.32 37.26 17.75
N GLU A 1067 -8.93 36.03 17.41
CA GLU A 1067 -7.57 35.52 17.63
C GLU A 1067 -6.54 36.29 16.82
N LYS A 1068 -6.83 36.62 15.56
CA LYS A 1068 -5.97 37.48 14.73
C LYS A 1068 -5.64 38.81 15.40
N LEU A 1069 -6.66 39.48 15.95
CA LEU A 1069 -6.49 40.74 16.67
C LEU A 1069 -5.64 40.54 17.93
N MET A 1070 -5.90 39.47 18.70
CA MET A 1070 -5.15 39.13 19.90
C MET A 1070 -3.67 38.86 19.59
N LEU A 1071 -3.36 38.09 18.55
CA LEU A 1071 -1.98 37.78 18.15
C LEU A 1071 -1.22 39.04 17.72
N THR A 1072 -1.92 39.96 17.02
CA THR A 1072 -1.33 41.24 16.62
C THR A 1072 -1.06 42.14 17.84
N GLU A 1073 -1.99 42.20 18.80
CA GLU A 1073 -1.86 43.02 20.01
C GLU A 1073 -0.82 42.47 21.00
N VAL A 1074 -0.82 41.15 21.23
CA VAL A 1074 0.00 40.51 22.28
C VAL A 1074 1.40 40.17 21.78
N LEU A 1075 1.54 39.67 20.54
CA LEU A 1075 2.81 39.18 19.99
C LEU A 1075 3.40 40.08 18.91
N SER A 1076 2.70 41.13 18.48
CA SER A 1076 3.08 41.89 17.26
C SER A 1076 3.25 40.96 16.05
N ALA A 1077 2.38 39.94 15.95
CA ALA A 1077 2.53 38.87 14.96
C ALA A 1077 2.16 39.32 13.54
N ASN A 1078 2.85 38.76 12.55
CA ASN A 1078 2.63 39.02 11.13
C ASN A 1078 1.83 37.87 10.47
N ALA A 1079 1.00 38.20 9.48
CA ALA A 1079 0.30 37.19 8.69
C ALA A 1079 1.24 36.49 7.71
N ILE A 1080 1.13 35.17 7.59
CA ILE A 1080 1.50 34.43 6.38
C ILE A 1080 0.23 34.30 5.53
N SER A 1081 0.38 34.29 4.19
CA SER A 1081 -0.74 33.97 3.32
C SER A 1081 -1.25 32.57 3.67
N PRO A 1082 -2.54 32.41 4.00
CA PRO A 1082 -3.07 31.13 4.49
C PRO A 1082 -3.32 30.15 3.34
N VAL A 1083 -2.30 29.91 2.50
CA VAL A 1083 -2.27 28.96 1.40
C VAL A 1083 -1.15 27.96 1.69
N SER A 1084 -1.40 26.68 1.49
CA SER A 1084 -0.50 25.58 1.88
C SER A 1084 0.93 25.79 1.36
N SER A 1085 1.11 26.22 0.11
CA SER A 1085 2.42 26.48 -0.48
C SER A 1085 3.24 27.54 0.26
N GLU A 1086 2.60 28.63 0.71
CA GLU A 1086 3.26 29.73 1.42
C GLU A 1086 3.62 29.33 2.86
N VAL A 1087 2.81 28.44 3.45
CA VAL A 1087 3.13 27.84 4.75
C VAL A 1087 4.30 26.87 4.62
N LEU A 1088 4.33 26.05 3.56
CA LEU A 1088 5.46 25.15 3.27
C LEU A 1088 6.76 25.95 3.10
N ASP A 1089 6.75 27.02 2.30
CA ASP A 1089 7.89 27.93 2.14
C ASP A 1089 8.38 28.53 3.49
N ALA A 1090 7.49 28.70 4.45
CA ALA A 1090 7.83 29.21 5.78
C ALA A 1090 8.46 28.16 6.70
N ILE A 1091 8.11 26.87 6.55
CA ILE A 1091 8.58 25.78 7.41
C ILE A 1091 9.76 24.99 6.82
N GLU A 1092 10.06 25.14 5.52
CA GLU A 1092 11.18 24.48 4.83
C GLU A 1092 12.57 24.96 5.26
N LYS A 1093 12.68 26.04 6.03
CA LYS A 1093 13.97 26.64 6.42
C LYS A 1093 13.96 27.09 7.88
N PRO A 1094 15.04 26.82 8.63
CA PRO A 1094 15.15 27.25 10.02
C PRO A 1094 15.22 28.78 10.12
N GLY A 1095 14.81 29.34 11.26
CA GLY A 1095 14.89 30.77 11.55
C GLY A 1095 13.89 31.67 10.83
N ARG A 1096 12.94 31.13 10.06
CA ARG A 1096 11.90 31.93 9.40
C ARG A 1096 10.91 32.54 10.39
N PHE A 1097 10.55 31.80 11.44
CA PHE A 1097 9.70 32.22 12.54
C PHE A 1097 10.21 31.69 13.87
N ASP A 1098 9.79 32.32 14.96
CA ASP A 1098 9.99 31.80 16.31
C ASP A 1098 8.66 31.32 16.94
N ILE A 1099 7.53 31.88 16.50
CA ILE A 1099 6.18 31.41 16.83
C ILE A 1099 5.39 31.28 15.54
N LEU A 1100 4.70 30.15 15.35
CA LEU A 1100 3.77 29.95 14.25
C LEU A 1100 2.40 29.50 14.81
N HIS A 1101 1.39 30.36 14.67
CA HIS A 1101 0.05 30.13 15.21
C HIS A 1101 -0.96 29.89 14.07
N PHE A 1102 -1.72 28.82 14.15
CA PHE A 1102 -2.81 28.52 13.21
C PHE A 1102 -4.16 28.63 13.93
N ALA A 1103 -5.15 29.25 13.28
CA ALA A 1103 -6.55 29.17 13.68
C ALA A 1103 -7.40 28.87 12.43
N CYS A 1104 -7.77 27.60 12.26
CA CYS A 1104 -8.42 27.08 11.06
C CYS A 1104 -9.17 25.76 11.35
N HIS A 1105 -9.89 25.21 10.37
CA HIS A 1105 -10.48 23.87 10.54
C HIS A 1105 -9.41 22.79 10.42
N GLY A 1106 -9.44 21.81 11.32
CA GLY A 1106 -8.69 20.59 11.12
C GLY A 1106 -9.49 19.58 10.30
N LEU A 1107 -8.76 18.84 9.47
CA LEU A 1107 -9.26 17.74 8.66
C LEU A 1107 -8.69 16.47 9.28
N ALA A 1108 -9.44 15.79 10.14
CA ALA A 1108 -9.00 14.51 10.69
C ALA A 1108 -10.10 13.47 10.52
N ASN A 1109 -9.80 12.43 9.74
CA ASN A 1109 -10.66 11.26 9.67
C ASN A 1109 -10.20 10.24 10.74
N PRO A 1110 -11.04 9.86 11.72
CA PRO A 1110 -10.68 8.87 12.73
C PRO A 1110 -10.29 7.48 12.17
N ASN A 1111 -10.63 7.20 10.90
CA ASN A 1111 -10.34 5.92 10.24
C ASN A 1111 -9.20 6.00 9.19
N LEU A 1112 -8.65 7.18 8.90
CA LEU A 1112 -7.59 7.41 7.90
C LEU A 1112 -6.68 8.55 8.40
N ILE A 1113 -5.77 8.26 9.32
CA ILE A 1113 -5.02 9.32 10.04
C ILE A 1113 -3.80 9.83 9.23
N TRP A 1114 -3.44 9.19 8.12
CA TRP A 1114 -2.47 9.74 7.15
C TRP A 1114 -2.99 11.00 6.43
N ASP A 1115 -4.29 11.26 6.55
CA ASP A 1115 -4.99 12.40 5.95
C ASP A 1115 -5.23 13.55 6.95
N SER A 1116 -4.54 13.54 8.11
CA SER A 1116 -4.57 14.67 9.04
C SER A 1116 -4.04 15.92 8.37
N GLY A 1117 -4.92 16.89 8.17
CA GLY A 1117 -4.65 18.15 7.50
C GLY A 1117 -5.25 19.37 8.19
N LEU A 1118 -4.88 20.54 7.71
CA LEU A 1118 -5.42 21.83 8.11
C LEU A 1118 -6.04 22.47 6.87
N LEU A 1119 -7.31 22.86 6.95
CA LEU A 1119 -8.01 23.51 5.85
C LEU A 1119 -7.49 24.95 5.70
N MET A 1120 -6.71 25.19 4.66
CA MET A 1120 -6.19 26.49 4.29
C MET A 1120 -7.25 27.31 3.51
N GLU A 1121 -6.89 28.54 3.14
CA GLU A 1121 -7.72 29.42 2.33
C GLU A 1121 -7.76 28.94 0.89
N GLY A 1122 -8.87 28.27 0.58
CA GLY A 1122 -9.23 27.83 -0.75
C GLY A 1122 -9.74 28.96 -1.65
N LYS A 1123 -10.14 28.61 -2.87
CA LYS A 1123 -10.61 29.58 -3.86
C LYS A 1123 -12.01 29.25 -4.35
N MET A 1124 -12.85 30.28 -4.47
CA MET A 1124 -14.12 30.16 -5.18
C MET A 1124 -13.86 30.04 -6.68
N LYS A 1125 -14.26 28.91 -7.27
CA LYS A 1125 -14.21 28.70 -8.73
C LYS A 1125 -15.54 28.13 -9.19
N ASN A 1126 -16.20 28.79 -10.14
CA ASN A 1126 -17.48 28.37 -10.72
C ASN A 1126 -18.60 28.10 -9.69
N GLY A 1127 -18.64 28.87 -8.58
CA GLY A 1127 -19.65 28.68 -7.52
C GLY A 1127 -19.41 27.47 -6.62
N SER A 1128 -18.25 26.83 -6.68
CA SER A 1128 -17.77 25.84 -5.70
C SER A 1128 -16.51 26.34 -5.00
N TYR A 1129 -16.41 26.06 -3.70
CA TYR A 1129 -15.19 26.31 -2.92
C TYR A 1129 -14.21 25.15 -3.16
N ARG A 1130 -13.07 25.44 -3.80
CA ARG A 1130 -11.97 24.47 -3.93
C ARG A 1130 -11.09 24.62 -2.70
N GLN A 1131 -11.05 23.60 -1.87
CA GLN A 1131 -10.23 23.57 -0.66
C GLN A 1131 -8.74 23.57 -1.02
N ASP A 1132 -7.95 24.09 -0.10
CA ASP A 1132 -6.50 23.95 -0.06
C ASP A 1132 -6.17 23.37 1.31
N ASN A 1133 -5.31 22.36 1.37
CA ASN A 1133 -5.08 21.59 2.59
C ASN A 1133 -3.57 21.51 2.83
N LEU A 1134 -3.14 21.87 4.05
CA LEU A 1134 -1.79 21.55 4.52
C LEU A 1134 -1.85 20.21 5.24
N LEU A 1135 -1.16 19.20 4.73
CA LEU A 1135 -1.17 17.84 5.29
C LEU A 1135 0.02 17.63 6.23
N SER A 1136 -0.18 16.85 7.29
CA SER A 1136 0.90 16.48 8.22
C SER A 1136 2.05 15.73 7.54
N SER A 1137 1.76 14.97 6.48
CA SER A 1137 2.77 14.29 5.65
C SER A 1137 3.64 15.26 4.85
N GLN A 1138 3.09 16.40 4.44
CA GLN A 1138 3.88 17.46 3.78
C GLN A 1138 4.80 18.15 4.80
N VAL A 1139 4.31 18.38 6.02
CA VAL A 1139 5.17 18.90 7.11
C VAL A 1139 6.30 17.91 7.40
N GLU A 1140 5.99 16.62 7.54
CA GLU A 1140 7.00 15.58 7.81
C GLU A 1140 8.03 15.44 6.68
N ALA A 1141 7.61 15.65 5.42
CA ALA A 1141 8.50 15.54 4.27
C ALA A 1141 9.38 16.77 4.03
N PHE A 1142 8.88 17.98 4.34
CA PHE A 1142 9.50 19.22 3.86
C PHE A 1142 9.91 20.19 4.97
N ALA A 1143 9.41 20.06 6.20
CA ALA A 1143 9.78 21.01 7.25
C ALA A 1143 11.20 20.77 7.75
N ASP A 1144 11.95 21.87 7.90
CA ASP A 1144 13.26 21.92 8.55
C ASP A 1144 13.30 23.16 9.45
N LEU A 1145 13.08 22.93 10.73
CA LEU A 1145 13.01 23.94 11.79
C LEU A 1145 14.21 23.86 12.74
N GLN A 1146 15.19 22.99 12.46
CA GLN A 1146 16.32 22.78 13.34
C GLN A 1146 17.28 23.98 13.27
N GLU A 1147 17.35 24.75 14.36
CA GLU A 1147 18.25 25.90 14.46
C GLU A 1147 19.71 25.43 14.62
N PRO A 1148 20.70 26.22 14.15
CA PRO A 1148 22.12 25.94 14.40
C PRO A 1148 22.50 25.92 15.89
N ASP A 1149 21.78 26.67 16.71
CA ASP A 1149 21.86 26.59 18.17
C ASP A 1149 20.70 25.74 18.69
N GLU A 1150 20.99 24.47 18.98
CA GLU A 1150 20.03 23.47 19.47
C GLU A 1150 19.40 23.83 20.82
N SER A 1151 19.91 24.87 21.50
CA SER A 1151 19.28 25.42 22.71
C SER A 1151 17.91 26.04 22.45
N TYR A 1152 17.59 26.35 21.19
CA TYR A 1152 16.36 27.01 20.76
C TYR A 1152 15.57 26.17 19.76
N GLY A 1153 14.25 26.35 19.79
CA GLY A 1153 13.34 25.87 18.75
C GLY A 1153 12.05 26.68 18.72
N PRO A 1154 11.33 26.74 17.59
CA PRO A 1154 10.12 27.54 17.48
C PRO A 1154 8.94 26.91 18.23
N LEU A 1155 8.00 27.74 18.67
CA LEU A 1155 6.70 27.33 19.20
C LEU A 1155 5.67 27.27 18.07
N VAL A 1156 5.14 26.09 17.80
CA VAL A 1156 4.03 25.89 16.86
C VAL A 1156 2.74 25.69 17.65
N PHE A 1157 1.70 26.49 17.35
CA PHE A 1157 0.39 26.39 17.99
C PHE A 1157 -0.67 26.12 16.92
N LEU A 1158 -1.30 24.95 16.96
CA LEU A 1158 -2.42 24.58 16.10
C LEU A 1158 -3.75 24.70 16.85
N ASN A 1159 -4.42 25.83 16.70
CA ASN A 1159 -5.77 26.02 17.21
C ASN A 1159 -6.80 25.57 16.15
N ALA A 1160 -6.83 24.26 15.91
CA ALA A 1160 -7.67 23.64 14.89
C ALA A 1160 -8.22 22.30 15.39
N CYS A 1161 -9.50 22.02 15.13
CA CYS A 1161 -10.16 20.82 15.66
C CYS A 1161 -9.43 19.53 15.23
N GLN A 1162 -9.21 18.60 16.17
CA GLN A 1162 -8.76 17.23 15.90
C GLN A 1162 -7.32 17.04 15.39
N VAL A 1163 -6.50 18.10 15.23
CA VAL A 1163 -5.12 17.99 14.70
C VAL A 1163 -4.05 17.69 15.77
N GLY A 1164 -4.43 17.65 17.04
CA GLY A 1164 -3.56 17.21 18.15
C GLY A 1164 -3.47 15.70 18.29
N ARG A 1165 -4.31 14.96 17.54
CA ARG A 1165 -4.32 13.50 17.48
C ARG A 1165 -3.14 13.03 16.63
N GLN A 1166 -2.33 12.12 17.17
CA GLN A 1166 -1.39 11.35 16.36
C GLN A 1166 -2.14 10.17 15.72
N GLY A 1167 -1.66 9.71 14.57
CA GLY A 1167 -2.11 8.58 13.77
C GLY A 1167 -1.15 7.41 13.81
N TYR A 1168 -1.58 6.23 13.37
CA TYR A 1168 -0.62 5.19 12.94
C TYR A 1168 -0.30 5.47 11.46
N ASN A 1169 0.98 5.61 11.11
CA ASN A 1169 1.49 5.76 9.75
C ASN A 1169 2.22 4.47 9.31
N ILE A 1170 2.67 4.43 8.05
CA ILE A 1170 3.30 3.24 7.41
C ILE A 1170 4.59 2.79 8.15
N ALA A 1171 5.22 3.69 8.92
CA ALA A 1171 6.49 3.43 9.63
C ALA A 1171 6.40 3.53 11.17
N GLY A 1172 5.19 3.60 11.76
CA GLY A 1172 4.98 3.79 13.21
C GLY A 1172 3.84 4.76 13.56
N THR A 1173 4.06 5.64 14.55
CA THR A 1173 3.15 6.76 14.90
C THR A 1173 3.35 7.93 13.92
N GLY A 1174 2.34 8.76 13.62
CA GLY A 1174 2.36 9.88 12.65
C GLY A 1174 1.42 11.04 13.06
N GLY A 1175 1.40 12.16 12.31
CA GLY A 1175 0.53 13.33 12.58
C GLY A 1175 1.32 14.61 12.95
N PHE A 1176 0.65 15.76 13.01
CA PHE A 1176 1.31 17.08 13.11
C PHE A 1176 2.26 17.24 14.30
N ALA A 1177 1.90 16.69 15.47
CA ALA A 1177 2.77 16.74 16.63
C ALA A 1177 4.13 16.07 16.36
N LYS A 1178 4.12 14.89 15.73
CA LYS A 1178 5.34 14.18 15.34
C LYS A 1178 6.08 14.92 14.23
N ALA A 1179 5.36 15.33 13.18
CA ALA A 1179 5.93 16.04 12.05
C ALA A 1179 6.70 17.31 12.48
N PHE A 1180 6.09 18.19 13.28
CA PHE A 1180 6.74 19.41 13.73
C PHE A 1180 7.86 19.17 14.74
N VAL A 1181 7.66 18.28 15.73
CA VAL A 1181 8.68 18.00 16.75
C VAL A 1181 9.93 17.37 16.10
N LYS A 1182 9.76 16.39 15.19
CA LYS A 1182 10.89 15.78 14.47
C LYS A 1182 11.60 16.75 13.54
N SER A 1183 10.87 17.73 13.02
CA SER A 1183 11.46 18.79 12.19
C SER A 1183 12.19 19.86 13.00
N GLY A 1184 12.20 19.80 14.33
CA GLY A 1184 12.94 20.75 15.19
C GLY A 1184 12.09 21.78 15.94
N ALA A 1185 10.75 21.64 15.99
CA ALA A 1185 9.93 22.51 16.81
C ALA A 1185 10.27 22.35 18.31
N GLY A 1186 10.52 23.46 19.00
CA GLY A 1186 10.86 23.46 20.43
C GLY A 1186 9.65 23.26 21.35
N ALA A 1187 8.47 23.63 20.88
CA ALA A 1187 7.20 23.32 21.51
C ALA A 1187 6.10 23.21 20.45
N PHE A 1188 5.14 22.32 20.69
CA PHE A 1188 3.98 22.13 19.83
C PHE A 1188 2.71 22.05 20.68
N ILE A 1189 1.71 22.88 20.37
CA ILE A 1189 0.43 22.94 21.09
C ILE A 1189 -0.70 22.67 20.11
N SER A 1190 -1.66 21.83 20.52
CA SER A 1190 -2.83 21.51 19.69
C SER A 1190 -4.01 21.04 20.54
N THR A 1191 -5.11 20.61 19.91
CA THR A 1191 -6.33 20.16 20.59
C THR A 1191 -6.73 18.72 20.20
N HIS A 1192 -7.23 17.98 21.18
CA HIS A 1192 -7.72 16.60 21.02
C HIS A 1192 -9.08 16.51 20.32
N TRP A 1193 -9.94 17.53 20.42
CA TRP A 1193 -11.30 17.60 19.84
C TRP A 1193 -11.66 19.05 19.55
N SER A 1194 -12.87 19.29 19.01
CA SER A 1194 -13.35 20.65 18.71
C SER A 1194 -13.41 21.56 19.94
N VAL A 1195 -13.05 22.83 19.75
CA VAL A 1195 -13.00 23.86 20.81
C VAL A 1195 -13.95 25.00 20.50
N GLY A 1196 -14.52 25.62 21.54
CA GLY A 1196 -15.33 26.83 21.41
C GLY A 1196 -14.48 28.09 21.31
N ASP A 1197 -14.95 29.02 20.47
CA ASP A 1197 -14.24 30.24 20.06
C ASP A 1197 -13.77 31.10 21.26
N SER A 1198 -14.61 31.33 22.26
CA SER A 1198 -14.28 32.19 23.40
C SER A 1198 -13.22 31.56 24.32
N SER A 1199 -13.40 30.28 24.67
CA SER A 1199 -12.44 29.58 25.53
C SER A 1199 -11.10 29.32 24.84
N ALA A 1200 -11.10 29.09 23.53
CA ALA A 1200 -9.88 28.92 22.75
C ALA A 1200 -9.07 30.24 22.71
N LEU A 1201 -9.75 31.37 22.51
CA LEU A 1201 -9.15 32.69 22.62
C LEU A 1201 -8.60 32.98 24.03
N ASP A 1202 -9.36 32.66 25.08
CA ASP A 1202 -8.91 32.87 26.46
C ASP A 1202 -7.70 32.01 26.82
N PHE A 1203 -7.66 30.77 26.33
CA PHE A 1203 -6.52 29.87 26.48
C PHE A 1203 -5.27 30.47 25.81
N SER A 1204 -5.33 30.73 24.50
CA SER A 1204 -4.19 31.20 23.71
C SER A 1204 -3.68 32.56 24.20
N LYS A 1205 -4.58 33.50 24.48
CA LYS A 1205 -4.25 34.82 25.04
C LYS A 1205 -3.56 34.72 26.38
N THR A 1206 -4.07 33.89 27.29
CA THR A 1206 -3.49 33.72 28.62
C THR A 1206 -2.12 33.05 28.53
N LEU A 1207 -2.00 32.01 27.69
CA LEU A 1207 -0.72 31.32 27.46
C LEU A 1207 0.37 32.30 27.02
N TYR A 1208 0.13 33.06 25.95
CA TYR A 1208 1.13 34.00 25.43
C TYR A 1208 1.47 35.11 26.43
N LYS A 1209 0.48 35.66 27.15
CA LYS A 1209 0.74 36.66 28.19
C LYS A 1209 1.62 36.12 29.31
N GLN A 1210 1.40 34.88 29.73
CA GLN A 1210 2.22 34.26 30.78
C GLN A 1210 3.64 33.99 30.30
N LEU A 1211 3.81 33.47 29.08
CA LEU A 1211 5.13 33.25 28.48
C LEU A 1211 5.90 34.57 28.32
N LEU A 1212 5.25 35.64 27.84
CA LEU A 1212 5.84 36.98 27.73
C LEU A 1212 6.19 37.62 29.08
N ALA A 1213 5.49 37.24 30.16
CA ALA A 1213 5.80 37.67 31.52
C ALA A 1213 7.01 36.92 32.12
N GLY A 1214 7.64 36.01 31.37
CA GLY A 1214 8.81 35.23 31.80
C GLY A 1214 8.46 33.99 32.63
N ASN A 1215 7.18 33.63 32.73
CA ASN A 1215 6.75 32.38 33.34
C ASN A 1215 7.07 31.20 32.42
N ASN A 1216 7.31 30.04 33.02
CA ASN A 1216 7.62 28.82 32.28
C ASN A 1216 6.35 28.17 31.69
N MET A 1217 6.54 27.24 30.76
CA MET A 1217 5.47 26.53 30.05
C MET A 1217 4.43 25.91 30.98
N MET A 1218 4.85 25.20 32.03
CA MET A 1218 3.92 24.58 32.99
C MET A 1218 3.00 25.60 33.66
N THR A 1219 3.55 26.75 34.08
CA THR A 1219 2.80 27.82 34.73
C THR A 1219 1.84 28.47 33.73
N ALA A 1220 2.33 28.72 32.52
CA ALA A 1220 1.55 29.33 31.45
C ALA A 1220 0.36 28.45 31.03
N VAL A 1221 0.58 27.14 30.86
CA VAL A 1221 -0.46 26.17 30.49
C VAL A 1221 -1.48 26.01 31.62
N ALA A 1222 -1.05 25.89 32.88
CA ALA A 1222 -1.97 25.79 34.00
C ALA A 1222 -2.87 27.04 34.13
N ALA A 1223 -2.29 28.23 33.95
CA ALA A 1223 -3.05 29.48 33.93
C ALA A 1223 -4.01 29.55 32.74
N ALA A 1224 -3.58 29.13 31.55
CA ALA A 1224 -4.39 29.11 30.33
C ALA A 1224 -5.58 28.14 30.45
N ARG A 1225 -5.37 26.92 30.97
CA ARG A 1225 -6.45 25.96 31.27
C ARG A 1225 -7.44 26.54 32.27
N LYS A 1226 -6.95 27.21 33.32
CA LYS A 1226 -7.81 27.86 34.32
C LYS A 1226 -8.64 29.01 33.72
N ALA A 1227 -8.06 29.81 32.84
CA ALA A 1227 -8.75 30.91 32.17
C ALA A 1227 -9.83 30.41 31.21
N ALA A 1228 -9.55 29.34 30.47
CA ALA A 1228 -10.50 28.73 29.53
C ALA A 1228 -11.57 27.84 30.19
N LYS A 1229 -11.51 27.63 31.52
CA LYS A 1229 -12.46 26.77 32.24
C LYS A 1229 -13.73 27.55 32.56
N ASN A 1230 -14.82 27.21 31.88
CA ASN A 1230 -16.17 27.73 32.14
C ASN A 1230 -17.17 26.57 32.43
N MET A 1231 -18.47 26.90 32.60
CA MET A 1231 -19.55 25.94 32.86
C MET A 1231 -20.38 25.58 31.62
N GLU A 1232 -19.88 25.89 30.42
CA GLU A 1232 -20.60 25.71 29.16
C GLU A 1232 -19.89 24.71 28.24
N GLU A 1233 -18.55 24.69 28.23
CA GLU A 1233 -17.75 23.85 27.34
C GLU A 1233 -16.46 23.31 27.99
N MET A 1234 -15.84 22.32 27.35
CA MET A 1234 -14.67 21.59 27.88
C MET A 1234 -13.34 21.90 27.15
N THR A 1235 -13.27 23.02 26.45
CA THR A 1235 -12.09 23.44 25.67
C THR A 1235 -10.80 23.39 26.49
N TRP A 1236 -10.84 23.74 27.78
CA TRP A 1236 -9.68 23.70 28.67
C TRP A 1236 -9.05 22.29 28.86
N LEU A 1237 -9.79 21.20 28.65
CA LEU A 1237 -9.29 19.82 28.69
C LEU A 1237 -8.81 19.30 27.33
N SER A 1238 -9.16 19.99 26.24
CA SER A 1238 -8.81 19.56 24.88
C SER A 1238 -7.32 19.78 24.57
N TYR A 1239 -6.68 20.75 25.22
CA TYR A 1239 -5.34 21.19 24.86
C TYR A 1239 -4.26 20.19 25.25
N VAL A 1240 -3.48 19.84 24.23
CA VAL A 1240 -2.29 18.99 24.27
C VAL A 1240 -1.05 19.87 24.09
N VAL A 1241 -0.06 19.71 24.97
CA VAL A 1241 1.16 20.51 24.95
C VAL A 1241 2.38 19.61 24.92
N TYR A 1242 3.13 19.67 23.82
CA TYR A 1242 4.45 19.08 23.68
C TYR A 1242 5.50 20.15 23.95
N GLY A 1243 6.37 19.95 24.95
CA GLY A 1243 7.45 20.88 25.27
C GLY A 1243 8.06 20.63 26.64
N ASP A 1244 9.11 21.38 26.97
CA ASP A 1244 9.74 21.35 28.30
C ASP A 1244 8.86 22.13 29.29
N PRO A 1245 8.51 21.58 30.47
CA PRO A 1245 7.70 22.30 31.46
C PRO A 1245 8.39 23.57 31.96
N TYR A 1246 9.72 23.63 31.96
CA TYR A 1246 10.52 24.79 32.33
C TYR A 1246 10.85 25.71 31.15
N ALA A 1247 10.38 25.40 29.94
CA ALA A 1247 10.60 26.27 28.79
C ALA A 1247 10.12 27.70 29.05
N LYS A 1248 10.97 28.68 28.77
CA LYS A 1248 10.65 30.10 28.86
C LYS A 1248 10.78 30.76 27.50
N LEU A 1249 9.91 31.74 27.24
CA LEU A 1249 10.01 32.59 26.06
C LEU A 1249 11.00 33.73 26.33
N MET A 1250 12.11 33.71 25.60
CA MET A 1250 13.18 34.68 25.65
C MET A 1250 12.95 35.71 24.54
N ARG A 1251 12.66 36.95 24.91
CA ARG A 1251 12.57 38.06 23.96
C ARG A 1251 13.97 38.62 23.72
N GLU A 1252 14.36 38.71 22.45
CA GLU A 1252 15.65 39.25 22.00
C GLU A 1252 15.51 40.65 21.42
#